data_AF-A0A8H5JIF0-F1
#
_entry.id   AF-A0A8H5JIF0-F1
#
_cell.length_a   1.000
_cell.length_b   1.000
_cell.length_c   1.000
_cell.angle_alpha   90.00
_cell.angle_beta   90.00
_cell.angle_gamma   90.00
#
_symmetry.space_group_name_H-M   'P 1'
#
loop_
_entity.id
_entity.type
_entity.pdbx_description
1 polymer ?
#
loop_
_entity_poly.entity_id
_entity_poly.type
_entity_poly.pdbx_seq_one_letter_code
_entity_poly.pdbx_strand_id
1 'polypeptide(L)'
;MPFIKVQNKILFYAQVDAETASKDGTTLVFIHGLGSSHSFYIPVMNQLATAGYSSIALDVYGSGLSVLSEGVEDPTFDTIASDVKGLLEGLSIRPENAVAVGHSMGGIIVPKLALKCNLRGSVLIGPVLPKPAMAEIFNTRIETVKKEGMEPMAKTIPFAATGSKATLTQKAFIRALLLSQKPEGYIALCRAIAQADVPPYANIKCPVVVLSGEEDKTSPIPDAQKILSDSRPAVHSLSSRDLTRSTDDEMPTRRVRDCERRRCAEACESCKRRKQRCDGRRPCARCIKRGLGHECHESQSASNNGARRILASSLPSPDPDRLSNITEQTTPAGSITVGNRSGLTSVDETYVDDGTSSSLQLLSNTQPERLPRMSRLVQDTRGEYMFIGDSATLSFLQNIRRIVRRSIGDCTLVDDPLRHGIVEASPETRRGWILSSAQNPPPRQSEQELDYLVKWYMQSANCVLLLFDQTELDQGIRKWIEDGQDIADPASSVYYLVFAIGAQTGPEDKDDLAETFFNYARYLTVETLIEEPGIVTIQAFVLIAMYLLGASRRNAAFMYLGMGVRAAYAIGLHRYDIASLFSANEGRAREQLWKGIRILDLFMSASLGRPPSTSELRDTTNPQNYSACNDLSMIFELILTDVYAKRMISPEILERISKHLRRWTAQCGEGLAVDGIEQDDLIRDQNGEEQPNIGLIHLKLTGHWTVMLLSLPFLHKAVSQHVEDNEQSAQGTAKRSSSANQVLVHSCLESAVRTVDLLQTLVRTGTIPKRLPIVGNSAFVSGLVLGAAIFGDFDNSFPLEKSLHAARGVLDRFSRYDAVAKRHLMILDHLQNACDIYMDNRARLRMERQRHLVNGLFGSIHTIGKSPLRNSQQPEGNSRIGSTDGIQTQPQTPRPGQVANEMTEEQHGFSMEGGEQTEIDVDISADAFLGISPNMLWFDSFDTTMSLFPIVDTQIMGDEMMANGVNNQE
;
A
#
# COMPACT_ATOMS: atom_id res chain seq x y z
N MET A 1 -10.09 -29.85 23.46
CA MET A 1 -10.55 -28.62 22.77
C MET A 1 -10.70 -27.53 23.82
N PRO A 2 -10.47 -26.25 23.52
CA PRO A 2 -10.30 -25.23 24.54
C PRO A 2 -11.66 -24.68 25.01
N PHE A 3 -12.56 -25.60 25.31
CA PHE A 3 -13.82 -25.37 25.99
C PHE A 3 -13.74 -26.03 27.35
N ILE A 4 -14.27 -25.38 28.36
CA ILE A 4 -14.40 -25.93 29.69
C ILE A 4 -15.86 -25.85 30.14
N LYS A 5 -16.32 -26.90 30.82
CA LYS A 5 -17.63 -26.88 31.46
C LYS A 5 -17.47 -26.27 32.85
N VAL A 6 -18.06 -25.11 33.06
CA VAL A 6 -18.10 -24.44 34.37
C VAL A 6 -19.57 -24.38 34.78
N GLN A 7 -19.92 -25.12 35.84
CA GLN A 7 -21.30 -25.34 36.26
C GLN A 7 -22.15 -25.90 35.09
N ASN A 8 -23.21 -25.20 34.68
CA ASN A 8 -24.08 -25.56 33.56
C ASN A 8 -23.72 -24.83 32.25
N LYS A 9 -22.57 -24.15 32.20
CA LYS A 9 -22.12 -23.35 31.05
C LYS A 9 -20.94 -24.00 30.36
N ILE A 10 -20.80 -23.77 29.07
CA ILE A 10 -19.63 -24.13 28.28
C ILE A 10 -18.91 -22.83 27.94
N LEU A 11 -17.67 -22.68 28.41
CA LEU A 11 -16.86 -21.48 28.21
C LEU A 11 -15.68 -21.80 27.29
N PHE A 12 -15.51 -21.00 26.25
CA PHE A 12 -14.31 -21.01 25.43
C PHE A 12 -13.20 -20.19 26.10
N TYR A 13 -11.97 -20.69 26.01
CA TYR A 13 -10.78 -19.96 26.41
C TYR A 13 -9.65 -20.16 25.41
N ALA A 14 -8.66 -19.29 25.44
CA ALA A 14 -7.39 -19.45 24.75
C ALA A 14 -6.28 -19.38 25.79
N GLN A 15 -5.27 -20.24 25.64
CA GLN A 15 -4.11 -20.29 26.52
C GLN A 15 -2.84 -20.13 25.69
N VAL A 16 -1.91 -19.33 26.19
CA VAL A 16 -0.57 -19.17 25.64
C VAL A 16 0.41 -19.37 26.80
N ASP A 17 1.24 -20.41 26.69
CA ASP A 17 2.21 -20.75 27.73
C ASP A 17 3.50 -19.95 27.60
N ALA A 18 4.18 -19.73 28.72
CA ALA A 18 5.49 -19.10 28.74
C ALA A 18 6.53 -19.92 27.96
N GLU A 19 7.36 -19.26 27.15
CA GLU A 19 8.43 -19.92 26.36
C GLU A 19 9.59 -20.41 27.25
N THR A 20 9.70 -19.85 28.46
CA THR A 20 10.68 -20.24 29.48
C THR A 20 9.96 -20.51 30.79
N ALA A 21 10.53 -21.32 31.67
CA ALA A 21 9.91 -21.65 32.95
C ALA A 21 9.49 -20.37 33.70
N SER A 22 8.19 -20.25 34.00
CA SER A 22 7.59 -19.08 34.66
C SER A 22 8.37 -18.77 35.94
N LYS A 23 8.91 -17.55 36.04
CA LYS A 23 9.83 -17.17 37.12
C LYS A 23 9.26 -17.41 38.53
N ASP A 24 7.93 -17.34 38.69
CA ASP A 24 7.24 -17.48 39.97
C ASP A 24 5.90 -18.27 39.87
N GLY A 25 5.68 -19.04 38.79
CA GLY A 25 4.42 -19.79 38.58
C GLY A 25 3.18 -18.92 38.37
N THR A 26 3.34 -17.64 38.04
CA THR A 26 2.25 -16.67 37.87
C THR A 26 1.56 -16.84 36.51
N THR A 27 0.23 -16.80 36.48
CA THR A 27 -0.59 -16.83 35.25
C THR A 27 -1.43 -15.56 35.12
N LEU A 28 -1.41 -14.95 33.93
CA LEU A 28 -2.21 -13.77 33.61
C LEU A 28 -3.57 -14.20 33.06
N VAL A 29 -4.66 -13.65 33.59
CA VAL A 29 -6.03 -14.03 33.22
C VAL A 29 -6.75 -12.80 32.64
N PHE A 30 -6.98 -12.80 31.34
CA PHE A 30 -7.53 -11.69 30.58
C PHE A 30 -9.04 -11.81 30.40
N ILE A 31 -9.76 -10.75 30.78
CA ILE A 31 -11.22 -10.62 30.70
C ILE A 31 -11.56 -9.42 29.81
N HIS A 32 -12.17 -9.69 28.66
CA HIS A 32 -12.47 -8.67 27.65
C HIS A 32 -13.67 -7.78 28.02
N GLY A 33 -13.82 -6.67 27.27
CA GLY A 33 -14.95 -5.74 27.39
C GLY A 33 -16.19 -6.18 26.60
N LEU A 34 -17.27 -5.41 26.68
CA LEU A 34 -18.49 -5.66 25.90
C LEU A 34 -18.21 -5.64 24.39
N GLY A 35 -18.77 -6.60 23.64
CA GLY A 35 -18.65 -6.63 22.18
C GLY A 35 -17.31 -7.16 21.66
N SER A 36 -16.60 -7.94 22.47
CA SER A 36 -15.25 -8.44 22.21
C SER A 36 -15.17 -9.95 22.46
N SER A 37 -13.99 -10.54 22.25
CA SER A 37 -13.66 -11.94 22.57
C SER A 37 -12.22 -12.05 23.10
N HIS A 38 -11.79 -13.27 23.44
CA HIS A 38 -10.42 -13.67 23.76
C HIS A 38 -9.41 -13.16 22.72
N SER A 39 -9.81 -13.06 21.45
CA SER A 39 -8.96 -12.65 20.33
C SER A 39 -8.37 -11.25 20.54
N PHE A 40 -9.02 -10.39 21.33
CA PHE A 40 -8.53 -9.06 21.69
C PHE A 40 -7.16 -9.08 22.38
N TYR A 41 -6.88 -10.14 23.15
CA TYR A 41 -5.65 -10.23 23.94
C TYR A 41 -4.56 -11.10 23.31
N ILE A 42 -4.87 -11.89 22.28
CA ILE A 42 -3.91 -12.78 21.62
C ILE A 42 -2.61 -12.06 21.21
N PRO A 43 -2.65 -10.84 20.60
CA PRO A 43 -1.43 -10.13 20.25
C PRO A 43 -0.53 -9.79 21.47
N VAL A 44 -1.15 -9.52 22.63
CA VAL A 44 -0.43 -9.17 23.87
C VAL A 44 0.07 -10.42 24.59
N MET A 45 -0.72 -11.50 24.59
CA MET A 45 -0.36 -12.77 25.24
C MET A 45 0.91 -13.39 24.64
N ASN A 46 1.10 -13.31 23.32
CA ASN A 46 2.32 -13.81 22.68
C ASN A 46 3.57 -13.04 23.12
N GLN A 47 3.50 -11.72 23.29
CA GLN A 47 4.64 -10.93 23.80
C GLN A 47 4.95 -11.25 25.26
N LEU A 48 3.93 -11.54 26.06
CA LEU A 48 4.07 -11.93 27.47
C LEU A 48 4.66 -13.33 27.64
N ALA A 49 4.35 -14.24 26.71
CA ALA A 49 4.93 -15.58 26.67
C ALA A 49 6.46 -15.53 26.51
N THR A 50 6.95 -14.69 25.58
CA THR A 50 8.39 -14.43 25.40
C THR A 50 9.01 -13.77 26.64
N ALA A 51 8.24 -13.01 27.42
CA ALA A 51 8.67 -12.43 28.70
C ALA A 51 8.64 -13.43 29.89
N GLY A 52 8.17 -14.67 29.67
CA GLY A 52 8.14 -15.73 30.67
C GLY A 52 6.83 -15.82 31.47
N TYR A 53 5.72 -15.29 30.97
CA TYR A 53 4.40 -15.37 31.63
C TYR A 53 3.42 -16.22 30.82
N SER A 54 2.82 -17.23 31.47
CA SER A 54 1.67 -17.93 30.91
C SER A 54 0.43 -17.05 31.03
N SER A 55 -0.43 -17.11 30.02
CA SER A 55 -1.61 -16.26 29.92
C SER A 55 -2.83 -17.04 29.44
N ILE A 56 -4.01 -16.69 29.95
CA ILE A 56 -5.31 -17.22 29.53
C ILE A 56 -6.22 -16.04 29.19
N ALA A 57 -6.97 -16.13 28.10
CA ALA A 57 -8.06 -15.22 27.78
C ALA A 57 -9.35 -16.02 27.57
N LEU A 58 -10.42 -15.67 28.27
CA LEU A 58 -11.71 -16.33 28.10
C LEU A 58 -12.66 -15.50 27.24
N ASP A 59 -13.57 -16.19 26.54
CA ASP A 59 -14.80 -15.58 26.07
C ASP A 59 -15.82 -15.58 27.22
N VAL A 60 -16.25 -14.39 27.64
CA VAL A 60 -17.28 -14.25 28.69
C VAL A 60 -18.58 -14.89 28.20
N TYR A 61 -19.33 -15.53 29.11
CA TYR A 61 -20.61 -16.14 28.77
C TYR A 61 -21.55 -15.14 28.08
N GLY A 62 -22.04 -15.50 26.89
CA GLY A 62 -22.76 -14.60 25.97
C GLY A 62 -21.88 -13.84 24.97
N SER A 63 -20.57 -14.11 24.88
CA SER A 63 -19.65 -13.48 23.92
C SER A 63 -18.85 -14.49 23.11
N GLY A 64 -18.46 -14.11 21.90
CA GLY A 64 -17.61 -14.91 21.02
C GLY A 64 -18.12 -16.35 20.87
N LEU A 65 -17.29 -17.32 21.27
CA LEU A 65 -17.60 -18.75 21.21
C LEU A 65 -18.27 -19.29 22.49
N SER A 66 -18.35 -18.51 23.57
CA SER A 66 -19.08 -18.86 24.81
C SER A 66 -20.55 -18.46 24.70
N VAL A 67 -21.31 -19.12 23.83
CA VAL A 67 -22.73 -18.77 23.55
C VAL A 67 -23.66 -19.02 24.74
N LEU A 68 -24.77 -18.28 24.80
CA LEU A 68 -25.83 -18.54 25.78
C LEU A 68 -26.45 -19.92 25.55
N SER A 69 -26.79 -20.61 26.64
CA SER A 69 -27.35 -21.96 26.63
C SER A 69 -28.80 -21.90 27.09
N GLU A 70 -29.65 -22.67 26.42
CA GLU A 70 -31.06 -22.74 26.75
C GLU A 70 -31.28 -23.26 28.20
N GLY A 71 -32.16 -22.60 28.95
CA GLY A 71 -32.43 -22.95 30.35
C GLY A 71 -31.35 -22.50 31.36
N VAL A 72 -30.33 -21.77 30.93
CA VAL A 72 -29.34 -21.14 31.82
C VAL A 72 -29.62 -19.64 31.91
N GLU A 73 -29.57 -19.09 33.13
CA GLU A 73 -29.84 -17.67 33.38
C GLU A 73 -28.84 -16.73 32.67
N ASP A 74 -29.32 -15.54 32.29
CA ASP A 74 -28.51 -14.47 31.69
C ASP A 74 -27.31 -14.11 32.61
N PRO A 75 -26.14 -13.79 32.03
CA PRO A 75 -24.95 -13.45 32.80
C PRO A 75 -25.11 -12.16 33.62
N THR A 76 -24.84 -12.24 34.92
CA THR A 76 -24.58 -11.09 35.80
C THR A 76 -23.09 -10.99 36.14
N PHE A 77 -22.59 -9.84 36.60
CA PHE A 77 -21.17 -9.73 36.98
C PHE A 77 -20.73 -10.68 38.08
N ASP A 78 -21.62 -11.02 39.02
CA ASP A 78 -21.30 -12.00 40.06
C ASP A 78 -21.23 -13.43 39.51
N THR A 79 -22.07 -13.78 38.53
CA THR A 79 -21.99 -15.07 37.85
C THR A 79 -20.76 -15.15 36.95
N ILE A 80 -20.41 -14.09 36.22
CA ILE A 80 -19.20 -14.05 35.38
C ILE A 80 -17.93 -14.16 36.24
N ALA A 81 -17.89 -13.50 37.41
CA ALA A 81 -16.78 -13.67 38.34
C ALA A 81 -16.68 -15.11 38.89
N SER A 82 -17.82 -15.75 39.15
CA SER A 82 -17.85 -17.18 39.51
C SER A 82 -17.40 -18.08 38.35
N ASP A 83 -17.75 -17.73 37.11
CA ASP A 83 -17.33 -18.45 35.91
C ASP A 83 -15.81 -18.40 35.72
N VAL A 84 -15.19 -17.23 35.90
CA VAL A 84 -13.72 -17.07 35.86
C VAL A 84 -13.06 -17.87 36.98
N LYS A 85 -13.62 -17.87 38.19
CA LYS A 85 -13.10 -18.71 39.29
C LYS A 85 -13.18 -20.20 38.94
N GLY A 86 -14.30 -20.66 38.38
CA GLY A 86 -14.46 -22.05 37.94
C GLY A 86 -13.53 -22.43 36.79
N LEU A 87 -13.23 -21.50 35.88
CA LEU A 87 -12.21 -21.68 34.84
C LEU A 87 -10.82 -21.91 35.48
N LEU A 88 -10.44 -21.11 36.47
CA LEU A 88 -9.16 -21.30 37.17
C LEU A 88 -9.08 -22.64 37.89
N GLU A 89 -10.16 -23.03 38.58
CA GLU A 89 -10.25 -24.33 39.25
C GLU A 89 -10.15 -25.49 38.25
N GLY A 90 -10.88 -25.41 37.13
CA GLY A 90 -10.88 -26.43 36.09
C GLY A 90 -9.55 -26.55 35.33
N LEU A 91 -8.76 -25.47 35.28
CA LEU A 91 -7.39 -25.47 34.74
C LEU A 91 -6.31 -25.73 35.80
N SER A 92 -6.70 -26.05 37.04
CA SER A 92 -5.77 -26.30 38.17
C SER A 92 -4.86 -25.11 38.48
N ILE A 93 -5.34 -23.88 38.26
CA ILE A 93 -4.62 -22.64 38.56
C ILE A 93 -5.09 -22.12 39.92
N ARG A 94 -4.17 -22.07 40.87
CA ARG A 94 -4.45 -21.53 42.20
C ARG A 94 -4.64 -20.00 42.12
N PRO A 95 -5.71 -19.41 42.69
CA PRO A 95 -5.96 -17.98 42.63
C PRO A 95 -4.79 -17.10 43.12
N GLU A 96 -4.03 -17.56 44.11
CA GLU A 96 -2.85 -16.84 44.64
C GLU A 96 -1.68 -16.74 43.63
N ASN A 97 -1.75 -17.50 42.53
CA ASN A 97 -0.83 -17.44 41.41
C ASN A 97 -1.42 -16.69 40.20
N ALA A 98 -2.66 -16.24 40.27
CA ALA A 98 -3.35 -15.57 39.16
C ALA A 98 -3.32 -14.04 39.32
N VAL A 99 -2.94 -13.34 38.26
CA VAL A 99 -3.15 -11.89 38.12
C VAL A 99 -4.27 -11.67 37.11
N ALA A 100 -5.39 -11.11 37.55
CA ALA A 100 -6.55 -10.89 36.70
C ALA A 100 -6.47 -9.51 36.03
N VAL A 101 -6.70 -9.47 34.71
CA VAL A 101 -6.60 -8.28 33.86
C VAL A 101 -7.94 -8.06 33.18
N GLY A 102 -8.59 -6.93 33.47
CA GLY A 102 -9.93 -6.63 32.96
C GLY A 102 -9.97 -5.33 32.15
N HIS A 103 -10.51 -5.37 30.94
CA HIS A 103 -10.73 -4.18 30.10
C HIS A 103 -12.20 -3.73 30.11
N SER A 104 -12.45 -2.44 30.32
CA SER A 104 -13.79 -1.85 30.28
C SER A 104 -14.75 -2.56 31.25
N MET A 105 -15.74 -3.32 30.75
CA MET A 105 -16.61 -4.20 31.53
C MET A 105 -15.83 -5.20 32.39
N GLY A 106 -14.69 -5.71 31.92
CA GLY A 106 -13.77 -6.54 32.69
C GLY A 106 -13.26 -5.84 33.96
N GLY A 107 -13.24 -4.50 33.97
CA GLY A 107 -12.91 -3.67 35.13
C GLY A 107 -13.93 -3.74 36.28
N ILE A 108 -15.15 -4.24 36.03
CA ILE A 108 -16.16 -4.54 37.06
C ILE A 108 -16.03 -5.99 37.54
N ILE A 109 -15.72 -6.90 36.60
CA ILE A 109 -15.59 -8.35 36.86
C ILE A 109 -14.38 -8.65 37.76
N VAL A 110 -13.21 -8.06 37.47
CA VAL A 110 -11.97 -8.32 38.23
C VAL A 110 -12.09 -7.97 39.72
N PRO A 111 -12.61 -6.80 40.12
CA PRO A 111 -12.92 -6.50 41.52
C PRO A 111 -13.83 -7.54 42.20
N LYS A 112 -14.93 -7.94 41.54
CA LYS A 112 -15.84 -8.96 42.07
C LYS A 112 -15.17 -10.32 42.20
N LEU A 113 -14.28 -10.68 41.27
CA LEU A 113 -13.46 -11.89 41.37
C LEU A 113 -12.48 -11.81 42.55
N ALA A 114 -11.79 -10.68 42.73
CA ALA A 114 -10.85 -10.45 43.83
C ALA A 114 -11.48 -10.50 45.23
N LEU A 115 -12.79 -10.26 45.32
CA LEU A 115 -13.57 -10.43 46.56
C LEU A 115 -13.96 -11.90 46.82
N LYS A 116 -14.04 -12.72 45.76
CA LYS A 116 -14.44 -14.13 45.81
C LYS A 116 -13.26 -15.10 45.95
N CYS A 117 -12.05 -14.70 45.56
CA CYS A 117 -10.84 -15.49 45.72
C CYS A 117 -9.58 -14.61 45.93
N ASN A 118 -8.55 -15.20 46.53
CA ASN A 118 -7.32 -14.48 46.87
C ASN A 118 -6.39 -14.38 45.66
N LEU A 119 -6.61 -13.38 44.79
CA LEU A 119 -5.78 -13.13 43.62
C LEU A 119 -4.38 -12.62 44.00
N ARG A 120 -3.38 -12.90 43.17
CA ARG A 120 -2.04 -12.32 43.28
C ARG A 120 -2.04 -10.80 43.05
N GLY A 121 -2.90 -10.35 42.15
CA GLY A 121 -3.03 -8.93 41.80
C GLY A 121 -4.16 -8.69 40.81
N SER A 122 -4.58 -7.43 40.69
CA SER A 122 -5.63 -6.97 39.78
C SER A 122 -5.12 -5.84 38.89
N VAL A 123 -5.34 -5.95 37.59
CA VAL A 123 -5.04 -4.90 36.59
C VAL A 123 -6.32 -4.48 35.90
N LEU A 124 -6.67 -3.20 36.02
CA LEU A 124 -7.90 -2.63 35.48
C LEU A 124 -7.56 -1.67 34.34
N ILE A 125 -8.00 -1.96 33.13
CA ILE A 125 -7.72 -1.18 31.91
C ILE A 125 -8.98 -0.45 31.47
N GLY A 126 -8.97 0.88 31.50
CA GLY A 126 -10.15 1.71 31.23
C GLY A 126 -11.39 1.25 32.01
N PRO A 127 -11.33 1.04 33.34
CA PRO A 127 -12.42 0.40 34.08
C PRO A 127 -13.67 1.28 34.13
N VAL A 128 -14.81 0.67 33.81
CA VAL A 128 -16.11 1.34 33.87
C VAL A 128 -16.56 1.44 35.33
N LEU A 129 -16.86 2.65 35.80
CA LEU A 129 -17.46 2.89 37.11
C LEU A 129 -18.99 2.88 37.01
N PRO A 130 -19.71 1.92 37.61
CA PRO A 130 -21.18 1.86 37.56
C PRO A 130 -21.87 3.15 38.02
N LYS A 131 -22.81 3.66 37.22
CA LYS A 131 -23.54 4.92 37.40
C LYS A 131 -24.96 4.78 36.84
N PRO A 132 -25.98 5.39 37.47
CA PRO A 132 -27.37 5.33 36.99
C PRO A 132 -27.55 5.78 35.53
N ALA A 133 -26.83 6.82 35.10
CA ALA A 133 -26.89 7.35 33.73
C ALA A 133 -26.46 6.34 32.64
N MET A 134 -25.72 5.29 32.99
CA MET A 134 -25.35 4.25 32.03
C MET A 134 -26.51 3.32 31.68
N ALA A 135 -27.45 3.11 32.59
CA ALA A 135 -28.60 2.24 32.36
C ALA A 135 -29.41 2.71 31.13
N GLU A 136 -29.64 4.03 31.00
CA GLU A 136 -30.33 4.62 29.84
C GLU A 136 -29.58 4.38 28.52
N ILE A 137 -28.26 4.54 28.52
CA ILE A 137 -27.41 4.32 27.34
C ILE A 137 -27.47 2.86 26.89
N PHE A 138 -27.32 1.91 27.82
CA PHE A 138 -27.33 0.49 27.48
C PHE A 138 -28.73 -0.03 27.15
N ASN A 139 -29.79 0.51 27.75
CA ASN A 139 -31.17 0.23 27.34
C ASN A 139 -31.44 0.68 25.89
N THR A 140 -30.94 1.86 25.50
CA THR A 140 -31.04 2.34 24.11
C THR A 140 -30.28 1.42 23.14
N ARG A 141 -29.08 0.95 23.53
CA ARG A 141 -28.31 -0.03 22.74
C ARG A 141 -29.05 -1.36 22.60
N ILE A 142 -29.70 -1.84 23.67
CA ILE A 142 -30.50 -3.08 23.65
C ILE A 142 -31.60 -2.98 22.58
N GLU A 143 -32.38 -1.90 22.59
CA GLU A 143 -33.46 -1.73 21.60
C GLU A 143 -32.93 -1.60 20.17
N THR A 144 -31.78 -0.94 19.99
CA THR A 144 -31.11 -0.86 18.67
C THR A 144 -30.69 -2.24 18.18
N VAL A 145 -30.05 -3.05 19.03
CA VAL A 145 -29.54 -4.38 18.65
C VAL A 145 -30.68 -5.37 18.42
N LYS A 146 -31.78 -5.28 19.19
CA LYS A 146 -32.99 -6.08 18.94
C LYS A 146 -33.59 -5.82 17.57
N LYS A 147 -33.60 -4.55 17.13
CA LYS A 147 -34.24 -4.12 15.89
C LYS A 147 -33.35 -4.32 14.66
N GLU A 148 -32.06 -4.04 14.77
CA GLU A 148 -31.15 -3.88 13.63
C GLU A 148 -29.92 -4.81 13.70
N GLY A 149 -29.82 -5.67 14.72
CA GLY A 149 -28.69 -6.57 14.92
C GLY A 149 -27.42 -5.85 15.39
N MET A 150 -26.25 -6.45 15.13
CA MET A 150 -24.95 -5.93 15.61
C MET A 150 -24.35 -4.83 14.74
N GLU A 151 -24.85 -4.63 13.52
CA GLU A 151 -24.27 -3.69 12.54
C GLU A 151 -24.21 -2.23 13.06
N PRO A 152 -25.25 -1.67 13.72
CA PRO A 152 -25.16 -0.31 14.27
C PRO A 152 -24.04 -0.14 15.31
N MET A 153 -23.79 -1.17 16.12
CA MET A 153 -22.69 -1.16 17.09
C MET A 153 -21.35 -1.23 16.37
N ALA A 154 -21.22 -2.13 15.40
CA ALA A 154 -20.03 -2.31 14.57
C ALA A 154 -19.69 -1.09 13.71
N LYS A 155 -20.68 -0.25 13.37
CA LYS A 155 -20.48 1.00 12.63
C LYS A 155 -19.96 2.14 13.53
N THR A 156 -20.42 2.21 14.78
CA THR A 156 -20.21 3.37 15.64
C THR A 156 -19.07 3.20 16.64
N ILE A 157 -19.00 2.06 17.32
CA ILE A 157 -18.07 1.82 18.44
C ILE A 157 -16.60 1.91 18.02
N PRO A 158 -16.14 1.37 16.87
CA PRO A 158 -14.73 1.47 16.47
C PRO A 158 -14.21 2.91 16.32
N PHE A 159 -15.09 3.87 16.07
CA PHE A 159 -14.71 5.27 15.92
C PHE A 159 -14.97 6.08 17.18
N ALA A 160 -15.94 5.68 18.00
CA ALA A 160 -16.32 6.38 19.22
C ALA A 160 -15.49 5.96 20.45
N ALA A 161 -15.10 4.68 20.53
CA ALA A 161 -14.49 4.09 21.72
C ALA A 161 -12.96 3.95 21.68
N THR A 162 -12.33 4.23 20.54
CA THR A 162 -10.85 4.19 20.40
C THR A 162 -10.27 5.60 20.38
N GLY A 163 -9.06 5.76 20.93
CA GLY A 163 -8.31 7.02 20.83
C GLY A 163 -7.94 7.40 19.39
N SER A 164 -7.57 8.66 19.19
CA SER A 164 -7.19 9.31 17.94
C SER A 164 -6.04 8.61 17.22
N LYS A 165 -5.14 7.98 17.98
CA LYS A 165 -3.99 7.21 17.49
C LYS A 165 -4.36 5.79 17.00
N ALA A 166 -5.59 5.33 17.22
CA ALA A 166 -6.01 4.02 16.75
C ALA A 166 -6.06 3.97 15.22
N THR A 167 -5.28 3.05 14.65
CA THR A 167 -5.20 2.82 13.21
C THR A 167 -6.51 2.29 12.65
N LEU A 168 -6.74 2.47 11.34
CA LEU A 168 -7.91 1.88 10.69
C LEU A 168 -7.94 0.35 10.80
N THR A 169 -6.79 -0.31 10.86
CA THR A 169 -6.71 -1.77 11.09
C THR A 169 -7.21 -2.14 12.48
N GLN A 170 -6.84 -1.40 13.52
CA GLN A 170 -7.36 -1.62 14.87
C GLN A 170 -8.87 -1.37 14.94
N LYS A 171 -9.36 -0.33 14.25
CA LYS A 171 -10.80 -0.04 14.14
C LYS A 171 -11.54 -1.14 13.36
N ALA A 172 -10.98 -1.63 12.27
CA ALA A 172 -11.52 -2.76 11.51
C ALA A 172 -11.54 -4.06 12.34
N PHE A 173 -10.50 -4.30 13.14
CA PHE A 173 -10.45 -5.42 14.07
C PHE A 173 -11.56 -5.35 15.11
N ILE A 174 -11.79 -4.17 15.74
CA ILE A 174 -12.90 -3.96 16.68
C ILE A 174 -14.26 -4.13 15.98
N ARG A 175 -14.40 -3.66 14.74
CA ARG A 175 -15.60 -3.88 13.93
C ARG A 175 -15.86 -5.38 13.73
N ALA A 176 -14.84 -6.16 13.38
CA ALA A 176 -14.95 -7.61 13.19
C ALA A 176 -15.32 -8.32 14.50
N LEU A 177 -14.75 -7.90 15.64
CA LEU A 177 -15.12 -8.43 16.97
C LEU A 177 -16.59 -8.17 17.32
N LEU A 178 -17.12 -6.99 16.97
CA LEU A 178 -18.54 -6.65 17.20
C LEU A 178 -19.47 -7.47 16.29
N LEU A 179 -19.11 -7.63 15.02
CA LEU A 179 -19.90 -8.40 14.06
C LEU A 179 -19.89 -9.90 14.33
N SER A 180 -18.88 -10.42 15.03
CA SER A 180 -18.85 -11.83 15.42
C SER A 180 -19.72 -12.16 16.63
N GLN A 181 -20.30 -11.16 17.31
CA GLN A 181 -21.16 -11.40 18.47
C GLN A 181 -22.57 -11.83 18.05
N LYS A 182 -23.18 -12.68 18.88
CA LYS A 182 -24.61 -12.98 18.78
C LYS A 182 -25.42 -11.85 19.44
N PRO A 183 -26.47 -11.31 18.78
CA PRO A 183 -27.30 -10.23 19.34
C PRO A 183 -27.82 -10.52 20.75
N GLU A 184 -28.26 -11.75 20.99
CA GLU A 184 -28.85 -12.19 22.28
C GLU A 184 -27.83 -12.10 23.40
N GLY A 185 -26.60 -12.57 23.15
CA GLY A 185 -25.50 -12.52 24.11
C GLY A 185 -25.03 -11.09 24.39
N TYR A 186 -24.93 -10.26 23.35
CA TYR A 186 -24.59 -8.84 23.50
C TYR A 186 -25.67 -8.08 24.31
N ILE A 187 -26.95 -8.37 24.05
CA ILE A 187 -28.09 -7.80 24.80
C ILE A 187 -28.04 -8.21 26.27
N ALA A 188 -27.80 -9.48 26.57
CA ALA A 188 -27.72 -9.97 27.94
C ALA A 188 -26.60 -9.26 28.73
N LEU A 189 -25.42 -9.07 28.11
CA LEU A 189 -24.32 -8.32 28.72
C LEU A 189 -24.61 -6.82 28.85
N CYS A 190 -25.39 -6.22 27.93
CA CYS A 190 -25.87 -4.84 28.11
C CYS A 190 -26.80 -4.72 29.33
N ARG A 191 -27.68 -5.71 29.56
CA ARG A 191 -28.54 -5.74 30.76
C ARG A 191 -27.70 -5.85 32.03
N ALA A 192 -26.66 -6.69 32.01
CA ALA A 192 -25.74 -6.83 33.13
C ALA A 192 -25.05 -5.49 33.47
N ILE A 193 -24.63 -4.72 32.47
CA ILE A 193 -24.04 -3.38 32.68
C ILE A 193 -25.10 -2.38 33.17
N ALA A 194 -26.32 -2.43 32.66
CA ALA A 194 -27.39 -1.53 33.09
C ALA A 194 -27.81 -1.74 34.55
N GLN A 195 -27.66 -2.97 35.07
CA GLN A 195 -27.97 -3.36 36.44
C GLN A 195 -26.73 -3.42 37.35
N ALA A 196 -25.59 -2.87 36.90
CA ALA A 196 -24.32 -2.98 37.61
C ALA A 196 -24.31 -2.16 38.91
N ASP A 197 -23.98 -2.82 40.01
CA ASP A 197 -23.62 -2.13 41.26
C ASP A 197 -22.13 -1.79 41.29
N VAL A 198 -21.78 -0.68 41.96
CA VAL A 198 -20.39 -0.28 42.20
C VAL A 198 -19.71 -1.35 43.08
N PRO A 199 -18.63 -2.00 42.62
CA PRO A 199 -17.89 -2.95 43.45
C PRO A 199 -17.33 -2.29 44.71
N PRO A 200 -17.29 -2.98 45.87
CA PRO A 200 -16.69 -2.43 47.08
C PRO A 200 -15.16 -2.49 46.98
N TYR A 201 -14.57 -1.56 46.23
CA TYR A 201 -13.14 -1.50 45.91
C TYR A 201 -12.24 -1.52 47.16
N ALA A 202 -12.70 -0.92 48.27
CA ALA A 202 -11.99 -0.87 49.54
C ALA A 202 -11.74 -2.25 50.18
N ASN A 203 -12.53 -3.26 49.78
CA ASN A 203 -12.42 -4.61 50.30
C ASN A 203 -11.46 -5.49 49.49
N ILE A 204 -10.87 -4.98 48.40
CA ILE A 204 -9.89 -5.71 47.58
C ILE A 204 -8.56 -5.80 48.35
N LYS A 205 -8.12 -7.04 48.63
CA LYS A 205 -6.92 -7.29 49.45
C LYS A 205 -5.62 -7.37 48.63
N CYS A 206 -5.72 -7.71 47.35
CA CYS A 206 -4.56 -7.84 46.48
C CYS A 206 -4.12 -6.48 45.93
N PRO A 207 -2.85 -6.31 45.51
CA PRO A 207 -2.40 -5.10 44.81
C PRO A 207 -3.26 -4.81 43.56
N VAL A 208 -3.65 -3.54 43.40
CA VAL A 208 -4.45 -3.05 42.27
C VAL A 208 -3.65 -2.06 41.44
N VAL A 209 -3.63 -2.26 40.12
CA VAL A 209 -3.11 -1.30 39.13
C VAL A 209 -4.26 -0.85 38.25
N VAL A 210 -4.39 0.46 38.05
CA VAL A 210 -5.37 1.06 37.16
C VAL A 210 -4.64 1.74 36.00
N LEU A 211 -5.01 1.39 34.77
CA LEU A 211 -4.48 1.95 33.52
C LEU A 211 -5.61 2.68 32.80
N SER A 212 -5.40 3.94 32.44
CA SER A 212 -6.41 4.78 31.77
C SER A 212 -5.77 5.60 30.65
N GLY A 213 -6.53 5.79 29.57
CA GLY A 213 -6.13 6.64 28.46
C GLY A 213 -6.62 8.08 28.63
N GLU A 214 -5.82 9.05 28.20
CA GLU A 214 -6.18 10.48 28.22
C GLU A 214 -7.40 10.81 27.34
N GLU A 215 -7.65 10.00 26.31
CA GLU A 215 -8.75 10.16 25.37
C GLU A 215 -9.95 9.24 25.67
N ASP A 216 -9.92 8.47 26.76
CA ASP A 216 -10.99 7.53 27.08
C ASP A 216 -12.26 8.27 27.55
N LYS A 217 -13.27 8.28 26.67
CA LYS A 217 -14.57 8.91 26.92
C LYS A 217 -15.52 8.00 27.70
N THR A 218 -15.25 6.70 27.72
CA THR A 218 -16.11 5.71 28.40
C THR A 218 -15.73 5.57 29.86
N SER A 219 -14.43 5.62 30.15
CA SER A 219 -13.86 5.54 31.50
C SER A 219 -12.86 6.69 31.73
N PRO A 220 -13.35 7.93 31.91
CA PRO A 220 -12.49 9.10 32.08
C PRO A 220 -11.53 8.99 33.28
N ILE A 221 -10.39 9.67 33.20
CA ILE A 221 -9.36 9.67 34.25
C ILE A 221 -9.92 9.91 35.67
N PRO A 222 -10.88 10.83 35.92
CA PRO A 222 -11.45 11.03 37.26
C PRO A 222 -12.12 9.78 37.84
N ASP A 223 -12.79 8.97 37.00
CA ASP A 223 -13.44 7.73 37.45
C ASP A 223 -12.39 6.68 37.82
N ALA A 224 -11.33 6.57 37.03
CA ALA A 224 -10.20 5.69 37.31
C ALA A 224 -9.44 6.10 38.59
N GLN A 225 -9.27 7.41 38.82
CA GLN A 225 -8.68 7.94 40.05
C GLN A 225 -9.54 7.62 41.27
N LYS A 226 -10.87 7.71 41.14
CA LYS A 226 -11.80 7.33 42.20
C LYS A 226 -11.73 5.83 42.52
N ILE A 227 -11.70 4.96 41.50
CA ILE A 227 -11.52 3.52 41.70
C ILE A 227 -10.19 3.25 42.43
N LEU A 228 -9.11 3.93 42.03
CA LEU A 228 -7.81 3.78 42.69
C LEU A 228 -7.83 4.30 44.13
N SER A 229 -8.47 5.44 44.42
CA SER A 229 -8.58 5.96 45.79
C SER A 229 -9.38 5.03 46.69
N ASP A 230 -10.49 4.51 46.18
CA ASP A 230 -11.38 3.62 46.93
C ASP A 230 -10.75 2.25 47.15
N SER A 231 -9.83 1.82 46.28
CA SER A 231 -9.08 0.55 46.43
C SER A 231 -7.90 0.61 47.40
N ARG A 232 -7.48 1.81 47.83
CA ARG A 232 -6.38 1.94 48.81
C ARG A 232 -6.93 1.65 50.20
N PRO A 233 -6.30 0.76 50.99
CA PRO A 233 -6.67 0.61 52.39
C PRO A 233 -6.47 1.95 53.11
N ALA A 234 -7.44 2.34 53.93
CA ALA A 234 -7.35 3.49 54.81
C ALA A 234 -6.16 3.31 55.76
N VAL A 235 -5.00 3.85 55.39
CA VAL A 235 -3.88 4.00 56.31
C VAL A 235 -4.28 5.10 57.30
N HIS A 236 -4.44 4.70 58.56
CA HIS A 236 -4.65 5.57 59.70
C HIS A 236 -3.73 6.79 59.66
N SER A 237 -4.31 7.95 60.01
CA SER A 237 -3.66 9.24 60.17
C SER A 237 -2.37 9.16 60.98
N LEU A 238 -1.27 9.68 60.45
CA LEU A 238 -0.21 10.27 61.25
C LEU A 238 0.29 11.53 60.57
N SER A 239 0.11 12.65 61.27
CA SER A 239 0.62 13.97 60.90
C SER A 239 2.14 14.00 60.97
N SER A 240 2.72 14.85 60.12
CA SER A 240 4.09 15.33 60.19
C SER A 240 4.51 15.71 61.62
N ARG A 241 5.27 14.86 62.33
CA ARG A 241 6.33 15.30 63.27
C ARG A 241 7.08 14.21 64.02
N ASP A 242 6.54 13.01 64.23
CA ASP A 242 7.22 12.06 65.10
C ASP A 242 7.72 10.85 64.33
N LEU A 243 9.03 10.84 64.08
CA LEU A 243 9.93 9.67 64.21
C LEU A 243 11.36 10.12 63.84
N THR A 244 11.96 10.92 64.73
CA THR A 244 13.41 11.10 64.82
C THR A 244 13.92 10.45 66.11
N ARG A 245 14.90 9.54 65.94
CA ARG A 245 15.84 8.95 66.92
C ARG A 245 15.27 7.91 67.89
N SER A 246 15.92 6.79 68.18
CA SER A 246 17.22 6.17 67.81
C SER A 246 17.09 4.68 68.20
N THR A 247 17.79 3.71 67.63
CA THR A 247 19.21 3.44 67.90
C THR A 247 19.83 2.54 66.83
N ASP A 248 21.09 2.84 66.58
CA ASP A 248 22.05 2.13 65.76
C ASP A 248 22.18 0.65 66.13
N ASP A 249 22.08 -0.21 65.12
CA ASP A 249 23.16 -1.17 64.85
C ASP A 249 23.30 -1.36 63.32
N GLU A 250 24.54 -1.23 62.88
CA GLU A 250 25.12 -1.37 61.55
C GLU A 250 24.78 -0.40 60.39
N MET A 251 25.88 0.09 59.82
CA MET A 251 26.05 1.35 59.10
C MET A 251 25.71 1.35 57.60
N PRO A 252 25.48 2.55 57.03
CA PRO A 252 24.91 2.77 55.72
C PRO A 252 25.98 3.00 54.63
N THR A 253 25.66 2.75 53.37
CA THR A 253 26.26 3.52 52.26
C THR A 253 25.27 3.82 51.12
N ARG A 254 24.76 5.06 51.17
CA ARG A 254 24.54 6.05 50.09
C ARG A 254 23.82 5.62 48.80
N ARG A 255 22.65 6.24 48.54
CA ARG A 255 22.10 6.35 47.17
C ARG A 255 23.11 7.07 46.28
N VAL A 256 23.60 6.30 45.32
CA VAL A 256 24.53 6.66 44.23
C VAL A 256 23.86 7.70 43.33
N ARG A 257 24.52 8.85 43.10
CA ARG A 257 23.99 9.93 42.23
C ARG A 257 24.02 9.49 40.76
N ASP A 258 23.19 10.09 39.90
CA ASP A 258 23.09 9.68 38.49
C ASP A 258 24.42 9.78 37.71
N CYS A 259 25.40 10.56 38.17
CA CYS A 259 26.77 10.60 37.63
C CYS A 259 27.60 9.31 37.87
N GLU A 260 27.17 8.43 38.78
CA GLU A 260 27.83 7.16 39.11
C GLU A 260 27.18 5.93 38.42
N ARG A 261 26.10 6.12 37.62
CA ARG A 261 25.52 5.09 36.74
C ARG A 261 26.18 5.09 35.35
N ARG A 262 27.49 4.90 35.27
CA ARG A 262 28.14 4.55 34.00
C ARG A 262 28.22 3.03 33.85
N ARG A 263 27.55 2.46 32.83
CA ARG A 263 27.86 1.09 32.36
C ARG A 263 29.21 1.16 31.65
N CYS A 264 30.19 0.36 32.08
CA CYS A 264 31.44 0.25 31.33
C CYS A 264 31.21 -0.55 30.05
N ALA A 265 31.73 -0.07 28.91
CA ALA A 265 31.63 -0.77 27.64
C ALA A 265 32.41 -2.10 27.65
N GLU A 266 33.53 -2.16 28.38
CA GLU A 266 34.32 -3.39 28.58
C GLU A 266 34.70 -3.65 30.05
N ALA A 267 34.34 -4.84 30.53
CA ALA A 267 34.76 -5.34 31.84
C ALA A 267 36.22 -5.82 31.80
N CYS A 268 36.97 -5.66 32.91
CA CYS A 268 38.33 -6.22 33.01
C CYS A 268 38.32 -7.75 32.88
N GLU A 269 39.45 -8.35 32.48
CA GLU A 269 39.64 -9.80 32.33
C GLU A 269 39.12 -10.60 33.54
N SER A 270 39.45 -10.17 34.76
CA SER A 270 39.02 -10.85 35.99
C SER A 270 37.50 -10.81 36.19
N CYS A 271 36.85 -9.67 35.92
CA CYS A 271 35.38 -9.56 35.99
C CYS A 271 34.68 -10.25 34.82
N LYS A 272 35.28 -10.24 33.62
CA LYS A 272 34.78 -10.88 32.40
C LYS A 272 34.82 -12.41 32.53
N ARG A 273 35.97 -12.97 32.96
CA ARG A 273 36.15 -14.40 33.29
C ARG A 273 35.20 -14.88 34.38
N ARG A 274 34.86 -14.02 35.34
CA ARG A 274 33.92 -14.35 36.44
C ARG A 274 32.46 -13.97 36.15
N LYS A 275 32.15 -13.41 34.97
CA LYS A 275 30.82 -12.91 34.56
C LYS A 275 30.17 -11.97 35.58
N GLN A 276 30.97 -11.11 36.22
CA GLN A 276 30.49 -10.16 37.22
C GLN A 276 30.55 -8.73 36.70
N ARG A 277 29.60 -7.89 37.16
CA ARG A 277 29.53 -6.47 36.79
C ARG A 277 30.81 -5.74 37.20
N CYS A 278 31.50 -5.18 36.21
CA CYS A 278 32.65 -4.30 36.38
C CYS A 278 32.17 -2.84 36.35
N ASP A 279 32.84 -1.97 37.09
CA ASP A 279 32.57 -0.52 37.11
C ASP A 279 33.47 0.25 36.12
N GLY A 280 34.33 -0.45 35.38
CA GLY A 280 35.19 0.12 34.34
C GLY A 280 36.46 0.81 34.84
N ARG A 281 36.66 0.99 36.16
CA ARG A 281 37.91 1.54 36.71
C ARG A 281 39.03 0.51 36.66
N ARG A 282 40.30 0.93 36.74
CA ARG A 282 41.48 0.06 36.76
C ARG A 282 42.43 0.47 37.90
N PRO A 283 42.61 -0.38 38.92
CA PRO A 283 41.83 -1.59 39.20
C PRO A 283 40.36 -1.28 39.50
N CYS A 284 39.45 -2.14 39.06
CA CYS A 284 38.01 -1.93 39.23
C CYS A 284 37.62 -2.06 40.72
N ALA A 285 36.65 -1.30 41.21
CA ALA A 285 36.36 -1.25 42.66
C ALA A 285 35.99 -2.63 43.22
N ARG A 286 35.45 -3.51 42.37
CA ARG A 286 35.12 -4.90 42.73
C ARG A 286 36.35 -5.81 42.81
N CYS A 287 37.36 -5.61 41.95
CA CYS A 287 38.64 -6.33 42.05
C CYS A 287 39.40 -5.86 43.31
N ILE A 288 39.39 -4.55 43.60
CA ILE A 288 39.99 -3.98 44.82
C ILE A 288 39.31 -4.53 46.07
N LYS A 289 37.97 -4.50 46.12
CA LYS A 289 37.18 -4.99 47.28
C LYS A 289 37.38 -6.48 47.56
N ARG A 290 37.92 -7.24 46.59
CA ARG A 290 38.24 -8.67 46.74
C ARG A 290 39.72 -8.95 46.95
N GLY A 291 40.56 -7.93 47.13
CA GLY A 291 42.01 -8.07 47.30
C GLY A 291 42.78 -8.46 46.03
N LEU A 292 42.11 -8.47 44.87
CA LEU A 292 42.67 -8.87 43.57
C LEU A 292 42.85 -7.67 42.63
N GLY A 293 43.11 -6.48 43.21
CA GLY A 293 43.33 -5.26 42.43
C GLY A 293 44.51 -5.40 41.46
N HIS A 294 45.54 -6.15 41.84
CA HIS A 294 46.73 -6.40 41.04
C HIS A 294 46.45 -7.30 39.80
N GLU A 295 45.39 -8.10 39.79
CA GLU A 295 44.98 -8.94 38.64
C GLU A 295 43.98 -8.25 37.71
N CYS A 296 43.75 -6.94 37.88
CA CYS A 296 42.73 -6.20 37.16
C CYS A 296 43.29 -5.60 35.85
N HIS A 297 43.42 -6.44 34.82
CA HIS A 297 43.95 -6.04 33.51
C HIS A 297 42.85 -5.82 32.45
N GLU A 298 43.16 -5.00 31.45
CA GLU A 298 42.29 -4.74 30.29
C GLU A 298 42.22 -5.95 29.34
N SER A 299 41.08 -6.11 28.65
CA SER A 299 40.86 -7.18 27.68
C SER A 299 41.51 -6.75 26.36
N GLN A 300 42.60 -7.40 25.94
CA GLN A 300 43.20 -7.13 24.64
C GLN A 300 42.36 -7.81 23.55
N SER A 301 41.80 -7.04 22.61
CA SER A 301 41.02 -7.57 21.48
C SER A 301 41.96 -8.19 20.43
N ALA A 302 41.99 -9.52 20.36
CA ALA A 302 42.60 -10.25 19.25
C ALA A 302 41.66 -10.31 18.04
N SER A 303 42.27 -10.11 16.88
CA SER A 303 41.74 -10.28 15.52
C SER A 303 41.47 -11.76 15.17
N ASN A 304 40.52 -11.94 14.23
CA ASN A 304 40.29 -13.06 13.31
C ASN A 304 39.52 -14.34 13.74
N ASN A 305 38.69 -14.75 12.76
CA ASN A 305 38.12 -16.06 12.41
C ASN A 305 36.71 -16.47 12.92
N GLY A 306 35.77 -16.44 11.98
CA GLY A 306 34.96 -17.61 11.58
C GLY A 306 33.78 -18.04 12.46
N ALA A 307 32.56 -17.64 12.06
CA ALA A 307 31.34 -18.47 11.95
C ALA A 307 30.07 -17.59 12.07
N ARG A 308 29.43 -17.27 10.94
CA ARG A 308 28.10 -16.63 10.91
C ARG A 308 27.01 -17.70 11.03
N ARG A 309 26.25 -17.67 12.13
CA ARG A 309 24.85 -18.14 12.17
C ARG A 309 23.94 -16.92 12.29
N ILE A 310 22.94 -16.92 11.43
CA ILE A 310 21.96 -15.88 11.14
C ILE A 310 21.03 -15.65 12.34
N LEU A 311 20.77 -14.38 12.69
CA LEU A 311 19.41 -13.88 12.91
C LEU A 311 19.37 -12.36 13.03
N ALA A 312 18.31 -11.83 12.46
CA ALA A 312 18.10 -10.47 12.04
C ALA A 312 17.75 -9.50 13.17
N SER A 313 17.86 -8.21 12.79
CA SER A 313 17.14 -7.06 13.34
C SER A 313 17.59 -6.53 14.70
N SER A 314 18.04 -5.27 14.69
CA SER A 314 17.65 -4.18 15.60
C SER A 314 18.80 -3.17 15.76
N LEU A 315 18.86 -2.18 14.88
CA LEU A 315 19.38 -0.86 15.27
C LEU A 315 18.31 -0.18 16.11
N PRO A 316 18.70 0.70 17.04
CA PRO A 316 18.27 2.07 16.83
C PRO A 316 19.35 3.14 17.02
N SER A 317 19.13 4.18 16.23
CA SER A 317 19.78 5.47 16.07
C SER A 317 19.66 6.41 17.30
N PRO A 318 20.36 7.56 17.27
CA PRO A 318 20.67 8.42 18.41
C PRO A 318 19.71 9.61 18.53
N ASP A 319 19.77 10.37 19.64
CA ASP A 319 19.48 11.81 19.61
C ASP A 319 19.99 12.55 20.89
N PRO A 320 19.89 13.88 20.99
CA PRO A 320 20.89 14.91 20.66
C PRO A 320 21.38 15.63 21.93
N ASP A 321 22.06 16.78 21.78
CA ASP A 321 22.52 17.70 22.84
C ASP A 321 23.85 17.38 23.54
N ARG A 322 24.97 17.71 22.88
CA ARG A 322 25.76 18.92 23.20
C ARG A 322 27.18 18.83 22.65
N LEU A 323 27.41 19.63 21.61
CA LEU A 323 28.65 20.36 21.40
C LEU A 323 28.93 21.23 22.64
N SER A 324 30.14 21.16 23.20
CA SER A 324 30.92 22.36 23.57
C SER A 324 32.18 21.99 24.36
N ASN A 325 33.32 22.51 23.88
CA ASN A 325 34.56 22.84 24.59
C ASN A 325 35.65 21.75 24.62
N ILE A 326 36.66 21.84 23.73
CA ILE A 326 37.95 22.58 23.86
C ILE A 326 38.97 21.69 24.59
N THR A 327 40.25 21.53 24.26
CA THR A 327 41.19 21.73 23.13
C THR A 327 42.50 21.09 23.67
N GLU A 328 43.52 20.91 22.82
CA GLU A 328 44.95 20.70 23.22
C GLU A 328 45.29 19.29 23.75
N GLN A 329 46.42 18.63 23.46
CA GLN A 329 47.68 18.97 22.80
C GLN A 329 48.48 17.66 22.60
N THR A 330 49.40 17.67 21.63
CA THR A 330 50.70 16.94 21.57
C THR A 330 50.76 15.41 21.38
N THR A 331 51.03 15.03 20.12
CA THR A 331 52.11 14.10 19.65
C THR A 331 53.45 14.26 20.43
N PRO A 332 54.46 13.35 20.40
CA PRO A 332 54.95 12.64 19.20
C PRO A 332 55.73 11.29 19.38
N ALA A 333 56.11 10.71 18.22
CA ALA A 333 57.38 10.04 17.87
C ALA A 333 57.93 8.86 18.71
N GLY A 334 58.45 7.77 18.13
CA GLY A 334 58.69 7.46 16.72
C GLY A 334 59.57 6.21 16.52
N SER A 335 59.78 5.89 15.23
CA SER A 335 60.97 5.23 14.64
C SER A 335 61.31 3.78 14.99
N ILE A 336 61.86 2.91 14.14
CA ILE A 336 62.35 2.86 12.74
C ILE A 336 62.55 1.33 12.54
N THR A 337 62.12 0.68 11.45
CA THR A 337 63.07 0.22 10.41
C THR A 337 62.40 -0.09 9.07
N VAL A 338 63.21 0.23 8.06
CA VAL A 338 63.07 0.19 6.59
C VAL A 338 63.33 -1.21 6.04
N GLY A 339 62.73 -1.57 4.89
CA GLY A 339 63.24 -2.69 4.08
C GLY A 339 62.38 -3.20 2.91
N ASN A 340 62.32 -2.43 1.82
CA ASN A 340 61.72 -2.68 0.50
C ASN A 340 61.89 -4.09 -0.14
N ARG A 341 60.89 -4.50 -0.93
CA ARG A 341 60.83 -4.47 -2.44
C ARG A 341 59.58 -5.23 -2.93
N SER A 342 58.50 -4.58 -3.39
CA SER A 342 58.23 -3.95 -4.71
C SER A 342 57.82 -4.92 -5.83
N GLY A 343 56.62 -4.71 -6.39
CA GLY A 343 56.09 -5.37 -7.59
C GLY A 343 54.61 -5.05 -7.88
N LEU A 344 54.27 -3.75 -8.04
CA LEU A 344 53.02 -3.26 -8.62
C LEU A 344 53.19 -3.13 -10.15
N THR A 345 52.11 -3.38 -10.90
CA THR A 345 51.83 -2.61 -12.12
C THR A 345 50.44 -2.00 -11.99
N SER A 346 50.40 -0.72 -12.31
CA SER A 346 49.35 0.28 -12.18
C SER A 346 48.43 0.31 -13.40
N VAL A 347 47.15 0.63 -13.18
CA VAL A 347 46.42 1.53 -14.09
C VAL A 347 45.65 2.52 -13.21
N ASP A 348 45.90 3.80 -13.46
CA ASP A 348 45.26 4.96 -12.83
C ASP A 348 43.75 4.98 -13.06
N GLU A 349 42.97 5.25 -12.00
CA GLU A 349 41.67 5.89 -12.15
C GLU A 349 41.67 7.21 -11.39
N THR A 350 41.67 8.28 -12.18
CA THR A 350 41.43 9.66 -11.78
C THR A 350 39.94 9.78 -11.42
N TYR A 351 39.62 9.69 -10.12
CA TYR A 351 38.29 10.08 -9.64
C TYR A 351 38.19 11.60 -9.63
N VAL A 352 37.29 12.11 -10.47
CA VAL A 352 36.76 13.47 -10.44
C VAL A 352 35.96 13.63 -9.15
N ASP A 353 36.39 14.58 -8.32
CA ASP A 353 35.66 15.09 -7.16
C ASP A 353 34.53 16.00 -7.67
N ASP A 354 33.25 15.63 -7.49
CA ASP A 354 32.16 16.58 -7.71
C ASP A 354 30.89 16.29 -6.86
N GLY A 355 30.50 17.27 -6.04
CA GLY A 355 29.13 17.55 -5.56
C GLY A 355 28.35 16.59 -4.63
N THR A 356 28.70 15.31 -4.50
CA THR A 356 27.76 14.26 -4.00
C THR A 356 27.34 14.36 -2.53
N SER A 357 28.10 15.04 -1.67
CA SER A 357 27.79 15.15 -0.23
C SER A 357 26.62 16.10 0.07
N SER A 358 26.30 17.03 -0.84
CA SER A 358 25.21 18.01 -0.65
C SER A 358 23.82 17.42 -0.88
N SER A 359 23.66 16.51 -1.84
CA SER A 359 22.37 15.92 -2.23
C SER A 359 21.79 14.95 -1.19
N LEU A 360 22.64 14.28 -0.40
CA LEU A 360 22.22 13.41 0.70
C LEU A 360 21.68 14.22 1.90
N GLN A 361 22.26 15.39 2.18
CA GLN A 361 21.77 16.31 3.21
C GLN A 361 20.44 16.98 2.85
N LEU A 362 20.11 17.08 1.57
CA LEU A 362 18.81 17.57 1.10
C LEU A 362 17.68 16.58 1.39
N LEU A 363 17.91 15.28 1.18
CA LEU A 363 16.90 14.24 1.41
C LEU A 363 16.57 14.03 2.90
N SER A 364 17.53 14.23 3.81
CA SER A 364 17.32 14.11 5.26
C SER A 364 16.38 15.17 5.86
N ASN A 365 16.12 16.27 5.14
CA ASN A 365 15.17 17.31 5.54
C ASN A 365 13.75 17.09 5.02
N THR A 366 13.50 15.96 4.34
CA THR A 366 12.16 15.59 3.84
C THR A 366 11.29 15.14 5.01
N GLN A 367 10.01 15.55 5.04
CA GLN A 367 9.07 15.06 6.06
C GLN A 367 8.44 13.73 5.62
N PRO A 368 8.05 12.84 6.56
CA PRO A 368 7.28 11.65 6.22
C PRO A 368 5.99 12.00 5.49
N GLU A 369 5.78 11.40 4.31
CA GLU A 369 4.61 11.68 3.47
C GLU A 369 3.63 10.50 3.51
N ARG A 370 2.33 10.79 3.65
CA ARG A 370 1.28 9.77 3.55
C ARG A 370 0.63 9.83 2.17
N LEU A 371 0.48 8.68 1.54
CA LEU A 371 -0.17 8.60 0.24
C LEU A 371 -1.69 8.61 0.41
N PRO A 372 -2.44 9.34 -0.45
CA PRO A 372 -3.89 9.33 -0.42
C PRO A 372 -4.42 7.94 -0.83
N ARG A 373 -5.54 7.51 -0.21
CA ARG A 373 -6.22 6.27 -0.61
C ARG A 373 -6.99 6.50 -1.91
N MET A 374 -6.54 5.85 -2.96
CA MET A 374 -7.05 5.93 -4.33
C MET A 374 -7.59 4.61 -4.87
N SER A 375 -7.24 3.51 -4.18
CA SER A 375 -7.67 2.16 -4.50
C SER A 375 -9.20 2.06 -4.59
N ARG A 376 -9.73 1.47 -5.66
CA ARG A 376 -11.16 1.34 -5.91
C ARG A 376 -11.48 0.11 -6.76
N LEU A 377 -12.77 -0.24 -6.81
CA LEU A 377 -13.29 -1.16 -7.80
C LEU A 377 -13.72 -0.37 -9.04
N VAL A 378 -13.40 -0.90 -10.22
CA VAL A 378 -13.82 -0.36 -11.53
C VAL A 378 -14.53 -1.46 -12.30
N GLN A 379 -15.53 -1.11 -13.10
CA GLN A 379 -16.25 -2.11 -13.91
C GLN A 379 -15.45 -2.44 -15.18
N ASP A 380 -15.34 -3.71 -15.52
CA ASP A 380 -14.86 -4.14 -16.84
C ASP A 380 -15.96 -3.99 -17.91
N THR A 381 -15.63 -4.30 -19.17
CA THR A 381 -16.57 -4.22 -20.29
C THR A 381 -17.75 -5.21 -20.20
N ARG A 382 -17.70 -6.16 -19.25
CA ARG A 382 -18.79 -7.12 -18.95
C ARG A 382 -19.58 -6.72 -17.71
N GLY A 383 -19.26 -5.60 -17.07
CA GLY A 383 -19.90 -5.14 -15.83
C GLY A 383 -19.34 -5.76 -14.55
N GLU A 384 -18.28 -6.56 -14.64
CA GLU A 384 -17.64 -7.18 -13.47
C GLU A 384 -16.72 -6.19 -12.76
N TYR A 385 -16.66 -6.26 -11.43
CA TYR A 385 -15.86 -5.33 -10.63
C TYR A 385 -14.41 -5.81 -10.45
N MET A 386 -13.48 -4.97 -10.85
CA MET A 386 -12.04 -5.24 -10.82
C MET A 386 -11.31 -4.28 -9.89
N PHE A 387 -10.40 -4.81 -9.07
CA PHE A 387 -9.60 -3.99 -8.17
C PHE A 387 -8.49 -3.24 -8.92
N ILE A 388 -8.40 -1.94 -8.63
CA ILE A 388 -7.32 -1.04 -9.00
C ILE A 388 -6.74 -0.42 -7.73
N GLY A 389 -5.43 -0.54 -7.53
CA GLY A 389 -4.76 -0.04 -6.32
C GLY A 389 -4.07 1.31 -6.48
N ASP A 390 -3.39 1.75 -5.41
CA ASP A 390 -2.90 3.13 -5.28
C ASP A 390 -1.76 3.48 -6.25
N SER A 391 -0.90 2.51 -6.64
CA SER A 391 0.17 2.72 -7.63
C SER A 391 -0.31 2.75 -9.07
N ALA A 392 -1.57 2.38 -9.33
CA ALA A 392 -2.09 2.29 -10.68
C ALA A 392 -2.16 3.65 -11.38
N THR A 393 -1.89 3.68 -12.67
CA THR A 393 -2.00 4.89 -13.49
C THR A 393 -3.43 5.47 -13.46
N LEU A 394 -4.44 4.62 -13.41
CA LEU A 394 -5.85 5.01 -13.28
C LEU A 394 -6.22 5.59 -11.91
N SER A 395 -5.44 5.29 -10.87
CA SER A 395 -5.56 5.94 -9.57
C SER A 395 -5.06 7.38 -9.67
N PHE A 396 -3.89 7.59 -10.26
CA PHE A 396 -3.37 8.94 -10.48
C PHE A 396 -4.29 9.81 -11.36
N LEU A 397 -4.86 9.26 -12.44
CA LEU A 397 -5.86 9.94 -13.26
C LEU A 397 -7.07 10.44 -12.45
N GLN A 398 -7.53 9.67 -11.46
CA GLN A 398 -8.66 10.07 -10.63
C GLN A 398 -8.32 11.28 -9.75
N ASN A 399 -7.09 11.39 -9.27
CA ASN A 399 -6.62 12.60 -8.59
C ASN A 399 -6.55 13.79 -9.56
N ILE A 400 -6.04 13.59 -10.77
CA ILE A 400 -5.98 14.65 -11.79
C ILE A 400 -7.40 15.18 -12.06
N ARG A 401 -8.40 14.31 -12.23
CA ARG A 401 -9.80 14.74 -12.40
C ARG A 401 -10.32 15.59 -11.25
N ARG A 402 -9.90 15.30 -10.00
CA ARG A 402 -10.26 16.14 -8.83
C ARG A 402 -9.59 17.51 -8.89
N ILE A 403 -8.31 17.55 -9.25
CA ILE A 403 -7.54 18.79 -9.42
C ILE A 403 -8.19 19.65 -10.53
N VAL A 404 -8.45 19.05 -11.70
CA VAL A 404 -9.08 19.74 -12.84
C VAL A 404 -10.46 20.30 -12.46
N ARG A 405 -11.31 19.51 -11.79
CA ARG A 405 -12.63 19.99 -11.36
C ARG A 405 -12.53 21.22 -10.44
N ARG A 406 -11.56 21.24 -9.53
CA ARG A 406 -11.33 22.40 -8.65
C ARG A 406 -10.82 23.61 -9.42
N SER A 407 -9.90 23.41 -10.37
CA SER A 407 -9.25 24.51 -11.09
C SER A 407 -10.10 25.15 -12.19
N ILE A 408 -10.87 24.37 -12.96
CA ILE A 408 -11.63 24.89 -14.12
C ILE A 408 -13.11 24.48 -14.14
N GLY A 409 -13.56 23.67 -13.17
CA GLY A 409 -14.93 23.15 -13.14
C GLY A 409 -15.12 21.88 -13.99
N ASP A 410 -16.37 21.65 -14.37
CA ASP A 410 -16.78 20.48 -15.16
C ASP A 410 -16.29 20.58 -16.61
N CYS A 411 -15.78 19.46 -17.15
CA CYS A 411 -15.19 19.38 -18.48
C CYS A 411 -15.15 17.93 -18.98
N THR A 412 -14.78 17.71 -20.25
CA THR A 412 -14.77 16.39 -20.89
C THR A 412 -13.89 15.35 -20.19
N LEU A 413 -12.80 15.76 -19.54
CA LEU A 413 -11.96 14.86 -18.74
C LEU A 413 -12.66 14.40 -17.45
N VAL A 414 -13.37 15.34 -16.84
CA VAL A 414 -13.97 15.25 -15.51
C VAL A 414 -15.28 14.47 -15.55
N ASP A 415 -16.07 14.66 -16.60
CA ASP A 415 -17.39 14.03 -16.81
C ASP A 415 -17.36 12.87 -17.79
N ASP A 416 -16.16 12.43 -18.18
CA ASP A 416 -15.92 11.25 -19.01
C ASP A 416 -16.82 10.07 -18.61
N PRO A 417 -17.72 9.58 -19.49
CA PRO A 417 -18.65 8.49 -19.18
C PRO A 417 -17.95 7.21 -18.74
N LEU A 418 -16.74 6.97 -19.29
CA LEU A 418 -15.93 5.79 -19.00
C LEU A 418 -14.97 6.02 -17.82
N ARG A 419 -15.19 7.04 -16.97
CA ARG A 419 -14.32 7.35 -15.82
C ARG A 419 -14.24 6.24 -14.77
N HIS A 420 -15.27 5.40 -14.70
CA HIS A 420 -15.41 4.29 -13.76
C HIS A 420 -15.15 2.92 -14.37
N GLY A 421 -14.93 2.87 -15.69
CA GLY A 421 -14.67 1.64 -16.41
C GLY A 421 -13.18 1.39 -16.60
N ILE A 422 -12.80 0.12 -16.65
CA ILE A 422 -11.53 -0.31 -17.23
C ILE A 422 -11.79 -0.81 -18.66
N VAL A 423 -11.04 -0.26 -19.61
CA VAL A 423 -11.08 -0.77 -20.99
C VAL A 423 -10.33 -2.09 -21.04
N GLU A 424 -11.04 -3.13 -21.44
CA GLU A 424 -10.52 -4.45 -21.76
C GLU A 424 -11.21 -4.99 -23.01
N ALA A 425 -10.44 -5.64 -23.87
CA ALA A 425 -11.04 -6.43 -24.95
C ALA A 425 -11.73 -7.66 -24.33
N SER A 426 -12.99 -7.87 -24.68
CA SER A 426 -13.71 -9.09 -24.32
C SER A 426 -14.11 -9.77 -25.62
N PRO A 427 -13.38 -10.80 -26.08
CA PRO A 427 -13.90 -11.62 -27.17
C PRO A 427 -15.25 -12.20 -26.73
N GLU A 428 -16.22 -12.20 -27.63
CA GLU A 428 -17.53 -12.81 -27.38
C GLU A 428 -17.30 -14.22 -26.86
N THR A 429 -17.89 -14.52 -25.71
CA THR A 429 -17.70 -15.76 -24.96
C THR A 429 -17.98 -17.00 -25.83
N ARG A 430 -16.97 -17.54 -26.51
CA ARG A 430 -17.06 -18.88 -27.09
C ARG A 430 -17.00 -19.91 -25.96
N ARG A 431 -18.16 -20.23 -25.39
CA ARG A 431 -18.33 -21.51 -24.69
C ARG A 431 -17.89 -22.62 -25.64
N GLY A 432 -16.97 -23.49 -25.21
CA GLY A 432 -16.42 -24.55 -26.07
C GLY A 432 -15.20 -24.15 -26.93
N TRP A 433 -14.53 -23.02 -26.65
CA TRP A 433 -13.29 -22.65 -27.36
C TRP A 433 -12.23 -23.77 -27.33
N ILE A 434 -12.16 -24.56 -26.26
CA ILE A 434 -11.24 -25.71 -26.14
C ILE A 434 -11.53 -26.75 -27.23
N LEU A 435 -12.79 -27.17 -27.37
CA LEU A 435 -13.20 -28.12 -28.41
C LEU A 435 -13.01 -27.52 -29.81
N SER A 436 -13.34 -26.24 -29.99
CA SER A 436 -13.16 -25.55 -31.28
C SER A 436 -11.70 -25.48 -31.69
N SER A 437 -10.78 -25.22 -30.77
CA SER A 437 -9.33 -25.21 -31.04
C SER A 437 -8.81 -26.60 -31.37
N ALA A 438 -9.24 -27.63 -30.63
CA ALA A 438 -8.82 -29.01 -30.87
C ALA A 438 -9.23 -29.52 -32.26
N GLN A 439 -10.38 -29.05 -32.78
CA GLN A 439 -10.89 -29.44 -34.10
C GLN A 439 -10.29 -28.65 -35.27
N ASN A 440 -9.65 -27.50 -35.01
CA ASN A 440 -9.16 -26.60 -36.03
C ASN A 440 -7.69 -26.21 -35.76
N PRO A 441 -6.72 -27.12 -36.04
CA PRO A 441 -5.31 -26.78 -35.91
C PRO A 441 -4.91 -25.69 -36.91
N PRO A 442 -3.96 -24.82 -36.55
CA PRO A 442 -3.48 -23.77 -37.44
C PRO A 442 -2.84 -24.33 -38.71
N PRO A 443 -2.82 -23.57 -39.82
CA PRO A 443 -2.16 -23.99 -41.06
C PRO A 443 -0.65 -24.19 -40.81
N ARG A 444 0.05 -24.93 -41.68
CA ARG A 444 1.52 -25.02 -41.63
C ARG A 444 2.15 -23.74 -42.17
N GLN A 445 3.20 -23.27 -41.49
CA GLN A 445 3.91 -22.04 -41.87
C GLN A 445 4.91 -22.33 -42.98
N SER A 446 5.00 -21.42 -43.96
CA SER A 446 6.12 -21.37 -44.89
C SER A 446 7.37 -20.80 -44.22
N GLU A 447 8.56 -21.06 -44.79
CA GLU A 447 9.84 -20.51 -44.33
C GLU A 447 9.82 -18.99 -44.17
N GLN A 448 9.25 -18.27 -45.15
CA GLN A 448 9.14 -16.82 -45.10
C GLN A 448 8.22 -16.32 -43.97
N GLU A 449 7.15 -17.07 -43.68
CA GLU A 449 6.27 -16.75 -42.57
C GLU A 449 6.93 -17.00 -41.22
N LEU A 450 7.75 -18.05 -41.09
CA LEU A 450 8.50 -18.33 -39.86
C LEU A 450 9.44 -17.17 -39.53
N ASP A 451 10.25 -16.74 -40.50
CA ASP A 451 11.20 -15.63 -40.30
C ASP A 451 10.47 -14.34 -39.91
N TYR A 452 9.30 -14.06 -40.53
CA TYR A 452 8.45 -12.93 -40.15
C TYR A 452 7.96 -13.04 -38.70
N LEU A 453 7.36 -14.19 -38.33
CA LEU A 453 6.75 -14.39 -37.03
C LEU A 453 7.79 -14.32 -35.91
N VAL A 454 8.92 -15.00 -36.08
CA VAL A 454 10.00 -14.99 -35.07
C VAL A 454 10.63 -13.59 -34.96
N LYS A 455 10.90 -12.90 -36.09
CA LYS A 455 11.42 -11.52 -36.06
C LYS A 455 10.57 -10.60 -35.19
N TRP A 456 9.26 -10.59 -35.40
CA TRP A 456 8.37 -9.70 -34.65
C TRP A 456 8.16 -10.13 -33.20
N TYR A 457 8.18 -11.43 -32.91
CA TYR A 457 8.23 -11.92 -31.54
C TYR A 457 9.49 -11.41 -30.80
N MET A 458 10.65 -11.53 -31.44
CA MET A 458 11.92 -11.12 -30.85
C MET A 458 11.94 -9.62 -30.54
N GLN A 459 11.42 -8.79 -31.45
CA GLN A 459 11.38 -7.32 -31.32
C GLN A 459 10.29 -6.78 -30.38
N SER A 460 9.26 -7.57 -30.06
CA SER A 460 8.11 -7.08 -29.26
C SER A 460 8.01 -7.70 -27.86
N ALA A 461 8.43 -8.95 -27.69
CA ALA A 461 8.31 -9.68 -26.44
C ALA A 461 9.66 -10.15 -25.90
N ASN A 462 10.50 -10.80 -26.74
CA ASN A 462 11.76 -11.35 -26.24
C ASN A 462 12.75 -10.25 -25.82
N CYS A 463 12.77 -9.09 -26.50
CA CYS A 463 13.59 -7.95 -26.11
C CYS A 463 13.26 -7.38 -24.71
N VAL A 464 12.11 -7.73 -24.14
CA VAL A 464 11.70 -7.35 -22.78
C VAL A 464 11.87 -8.51 -21.81
N LEU A 465 11.37 -9.70 -22.18
CA LEU A 465 11.31 -10.83 -21.27
C LEU A 465 12.61 -11.65 -21.23
N LEU A 466 13.41 -11.56 -22.30
CA LEU A 466 14.70 -12.23 -22.44
C LEU A 466 14.60 -13.74 -22.19
N LEU A 467 13.55 -14.37 -22.76
CA LEU A 467 13.23 -15.78 -22.50
C LEU A 467 14.07 -16.76 -23.32
N PHE A 468 14.47 -16.37 -24.53
CA PHE A 468 15.14 -17.24 -25.49
C PHE A 468 16.35 -16.55 -26.12
N ASP A 469 17.39 -17.35 -26.38
CA ASP A 469 18.40 -17.00 -27.39
C ASP A 469 17.79 -17.16 -28.78
N GLN A 470 18.10 -16.22 -29.69
CA GLN A 470 17.52 -16.22 -31.03
C GLN A 470 17.91 -17.47 -31.83
N THR A 471 19.18 -17.86 -31.75
CA THR A 471 19.71 -18.98 -32.54
C THR A 471 19.16 -20.30 -32.05
N GLU A 472 19.08 -20.48 -30.73
CA GLU A 472 18.50 -21.69 -30.12
C GLU A 472 17.00 -21.82 -30.43
N LEU A 473 16.27 -20.70 -30.42
CA LEU A 473 14.84 -20.68 -30.76
C LEU A 473 14.61 -21.04 -32.23
N ASP A 474 15.36 -20.44 -33.15
CA ASP A 474 15.25 -20.69 -34.60
C ASP A 474 15.55 -22.16 -34.93
N GLN A 475 16.62 -22.73 -34.35
CA GLN A 475 16.96 -24.13 -34.54
C GLN A 475 15.90 -25.07 -33.97
N GLY A 476 15.36 -24.76 -32.78
CA GLY A 476 14.30 -25.53 -32.14
C GLY A 476 13.02 -25.57 -32.97
N ILE A 477 12.58 -24.42 -33.46
CA ILE A 477 11.37 -24.30 -34.31
C ILE A 477 11.54 -25.07 -35.61
N ARG A 478 12.68 -24.90 -36.30
CA ARG A 478 12.96 -25.56 -37.58
C ARG A 478 12.97 -27.07 -37.43
N LYS A 479 13.66 -27.58 -36.41
CA LYS A 479 13.67 -29.01 -36.08
C LYS A 479 12.27 -29.53 -35.75
N TRP A 480 11.51 -28.80 -34.93
CA TRP A 480 10.14 -29.19 -34.58
C TRP A 480 9.21 -29.28 -35.81
N ILE A 481 9.41 -28.41 -36.81
CA ILE A 481 8.68 -28.46 -38.08
C ILE A 481 9.12 -29.67 -38.92
N GLU A 482 10.42 -29.96 -39.00
CA GLU A 482 10.97 -31.16 -39.67
C GLU A 482 10.43 -32.45 -39.04
N ASP A 483 10.31 -32.48 -37.72
CA ASP A 483 9.77 -33.59 -36.93
C ASP A 483 8.23 -33.70 -37.05
N GLY A 484 7.59 -32.87 -37.88
CA GLY A 484 6.17 -32.97 -38.22
C GLY A 484 5.22 -32.23 -37.27
N GLN A 485 5.76 -31.34 -36.41
CA GLN A 485 5.02 -30.59 -35.40
C GLN A 485 4.31 -31.49 -34.40
N ASP A 486 5.06 -32.42 -33.79
CA ASP A 486 4.52 -33.38 -32.82
C ASP A 486 3.82 -32.68 -31.65
N ILE A 487 2.51 -32.86 -31.53
CA ILE A 487 1.68 -32.25 -30.50
C ILE A 487 2.04 -32.78 -29.10
N ALA A 488 2.64 -33.97 -29.02
CA ALA A 488 3.12 -34.54 -27.77
C ALA A 488 4.38 -33.81 -27.24
N ASP A 489 5.10 -33.05 -28.07
CA ASP A 489 6.21 -32.22 -27.62
C ASP A 489 5.69 -31.05 -26.77
N PRO A 490 6.08 -30.96 -25.47
CA PRO A 490 5.74 -29.83 -24.61
C PRO A 490 6.07 -28.47 -25.23
N ALA A 491 7.14 -28.38 -26.04
CA ALA A 491 7.59 -27.15 -26.67
C ALA A 491 6.64 -26.64 -27.77
N SER A 492 5.78 -27.50 -28.33
CA SER A 492 4.76 -27.12 -29.32
C SER A 492 3.90 -25.95 -28.87
N SER A 493 3.48 -25.96 -27.60
CA SER A 493 2.69 -24.86 -27.03
C SER A 493 3.46 -23.55 -27.02
N VAL A 494 4.77 -23.57 -26.76
CA VAL A 494 5.62 -22.38 -26.71
C VAL A 494 5.83 -21.83 -28.12
N TYR A 495 6.10 -22.68 -29.11
CA TYR A 495 6.31 -22.24 -30.50
C TYR A 495 5.06 -21.61 -31.11
N TYR A 496 3.88 -22.18 -30.89
CA TYR A 496 2.64 -21.52 -31.33
C TYR A 496 2.38 -20.19 -30.61
N LEU A 497 2.81 -20.01 -29.35
CA LEU A 497 2.72 -18.71 -28.67
C LEU A 497 3.69 -17.68 -29.24
N VAL A 498 4.90 -18.10 -29.61
CA VAL A 498 5.87 -17.28 -30.35
C VAL A 498 5.24 -16.79 -31.65
N PHE A 499 4.61 -17.69 -32.43
CA PHE A 499 3.91 -17.33 -33.65
C PHE A 499 2.71 -16.41 -33.40
N ALA A 500 1.92 -16.67 -32.37
CA ALA A 500 0.78 -15.84 -32.00
C ALA A 500 1.19 -14.41 -31.70
N ILE A 501 2.24 -14.21 -30.90
CA ILE A 501 2.76 -12.88 -30.56
C ILE A 501 3.36 -12.22 -31.80
N GLY A 502 4.17 -12.93 -32.59
CA GLY A 502 4.75 -12.41 -33.83
C GLY A 502 3.70 -11.92 -34.83
N ALA A 503 2.62 -12.68 -35.02
CA ALA A 503 1.49 -12.28 -35.86
C ALA A 503 0.72 -11.08 -35.27
N GLN A 504 0.54 -11.04 -33.94
CA GLN A 504 -0.19 -9.97 -33.25
C GLN A 504 0.56 -8.62 -33.29
N THR A 505 1.89 -8.63 -33.25
CA THR A 505 2.71 -7.43 -33.10
C THR A 505 3.36 -6.97 -34.40
N GLY A 506 3.47 -7.84 -35.40
CA GLY A 506 3.97 -7.46 -36.72
C GLY A 506 3.10 -6.40 -37.41
N PRO A 507 3.66 -5.60 -38.34
CA PRO A 507 2.99 -4.47 -38.97
C PRO A 507 1.85 -4.87 -39.91
N GLU A 508 1.83 -6.11 -40.39
CA GLU A 508 0.77 -6.65 -41.24
C GLU A 508 -0.50 -6.98 -40.42
N ASP A 509 -1.65 -6.98 -41.09
CA ASP A 509 -2.93 -7.30 -40.46
C ASP A 509 -3.16 -8.81 -40.38
N LYS A 510 -2.50 -9.45 -39.41
CA LYS A 510 -2.51 -10.90 -39.16
C LYS A 510 -3.18 -11.25 -37.81
N ASP A 511 -4.11 -10.43 -37.34
CA ASP A 511 -4.71 -10.59 -36.01
C ASP A 511 -5.56 -11.86 -35.88
N ASP A 512 -6.32 -12.24 -36.92
CA ASP A 512 -7.10 -13.48 -36.94
C ASP A 512 -6.19 -14.73 -36.89
N LEU A 513 -5.06 -14.67 -37.61
CA LEU A 513 -4.05 -15.72 -37.58
C LEU A 513 -3.38 -15.79 -36.19
N ALA A 514 -3.10 -14.63 -35.59
CA ALA A 514 -2.57 -14.54 -34.23
C ALA A 514 -3.51 -15.17 -33.19
N GLU A 515 -4.81 -14.90 -33.30
CA GLU A 515 -5.83 -15.48 -32.42
C GLU A 515 -5.96 -17.00 -32.63
N THR A 516 -5.84 -17.47 -33.87
CA THR A 516 -5.85 -18.91 -34.20
C THR A 516 -4.67 -19.62 -33.52
N PHE A 517 -3.45 -19.12 -33.68
CA PHE A 517 -2.27 -19.66 -33.00
C PHE A 517 -2.41 -19.61 -31.48
N PHE A 518 -2.86 -18.49 -30.93
CA PHE A 518 -3.01 -18.30 -29.49
C PHE A 518 -4.01 -19.29 -28.89
N ASN A 519 -5.19 -19.44 -29.49
CA ASN A 519 -6.22 -20.33 -28.98
C ASN A 519 -5.83 -21.80 -29.11
N TYR A 520 -5.07 -22.17 -30.14
CA TYR A 520 -4.51 -23.52 -30.27
C TYR A 520 -3.42 -23.78 -29.23
N ALA A 521 -2.47 -22.87 -29.07
CA ALA A 521 -1.41 -23.00 -28.08
C ALA A 521 -1.95 -23.07 -26.64
N ARG A 522 -2.96 -22.24 -26.32
CA ARG A 522 -3.62 -22.26 -25.01
C ARG A 522 -4.36 -23.58 -24.76
N TYR A 523 -4.90 -24.21 -25.79
CA TYR A 523 -5.44 -25.57 -25.70
C TYR A 523 -4.33 -26.58 -25.36
N LEU A 524 -3.22 -26.56 -26.10
CA LEU A 524 -2.08 -27.44 -25.85
C LEU A 524 -1.54 -27.28 -24.43
N THR A 525 -1.39 -26.05 -23.93
CA THR A 525 -0.94 -25.80 -22.55
C THR A 525 -1.83 -26.49 -21.52
N VAL A 526 -3.16 -26.46 -21.72
CA VAL A 526 -4.11 -27.10 -20.80
C VAL A 526 -4.06 -28.62 -20.92
N GLU A 527 -3.93 -29.14 -22.14
CA GLU A 527 -3.90 -30.57 -22.41
C GLU A 527 -2.62 -31.24 -21.91
N THR A 528 -1.45 -30.59 -22.08
CA THR A 528 -0.16 -31.25 -21.89
C THR A 528 0.68 -30.73 -20.72
N LEU A 529 0.45 -29.50 -20.23
CA LEU A 529 1.39 -28.83 -19.31
C LEU A 529 0.83 -28.51 -17.92
N ILE A 530 -0.48 -28.65 -17.69
CA ILE A 530 -1.13 -28.07 -16.49
C ILE A 530 -0.86 -28.84 -15.19
N GLU A 531 -0.62 -30.15 -15.26
CA GLU A 531 -0.47 -31.02 -14.08
C GLU A 531 0.97 -31.05 -13.54
N GLU A 532 1.97 -30.92 -14.40
CA GLU A 532 3.39 -31.00 -14.03
C GLU A 532 4.12 -29.67 -14.32
N PRO A 533 4.52 -28.90 -13.28
CA PRO A 533 5.22 -27.65 -13.51
C PRO A 533 6.65 -27.91 -14.00
N GLY A 534 6.97 -27.38 -15.19
CA GLY A 534 8.31 -27.39 -15.76
C GLY A 534 8.70 -26.03 -16.38
N ILE A 535 9.92 -25.93 -16.91
CA ILE A 535 10.42 -24.72 -17.58
C ILE A 535 9.50 -24.32 -18.73
N VAL A 536 9.10 -25.30 -19.56
CA VAL A 536 8.22 -25.10 -20.72
C VAL A 536 6.82 -24.64 -20.30
N THR A 537 6.25 -25.23 -19.24
CA THR A 537 4.97 -24.81 -18.65
C THR A 537 4.99 -23.34 -18.24
N ILE A 538 6.07 -22.92 -17.59
CA ILE A 538 6.22 -21.54 -17.12
C ILE A 538 6.42 -20.59 -18.31
N GLN A 539 7.25 -20.95 -19.30
CA GLN A 539 7.42 -20.19 -20.54
C GLN A 539 6.06 -20.00 -21.26
N ALA A 540 5.25 -21.06 -21.37
CA ALA A 540 3.92 -20.99 -21.96
C ALA A 540 3.01 -20.00 -21.21
N PHE A 541 2.95 -20.07 -19.87
CA PHE A 541 2.14 -19.13 -19.08
C PHE A 541 2.60 -17.66 -19.21
N VAL A 542 3.91 -17.40 -19.24
CA VAL A 542 4.45 -16.06 -19.43
C VAL A 542 4.11 -15.52 -20.82
N LEU A 543 4.24 -16.34 -21.87
CA LEU A 543 3.90 -15.95 -23.24
C LEU A 543 2.38 -15.76 -23.43
N ILE A 544 1.54 -16.60 -22.80
CA ILE A 544 0.09 -16.38 -22.75
C ILE A 544 -0.22 -15.02 -22.13
N ALA A 545 0.42 -14.69 -21.00
CA ALA A 545 0.23 -13.41 -20.34
C ALA A 545 0.66 -12.23 -21.24
N MET A 546 1.78 -12.34 -21.96
CA MET A 546 2.22 -11.30 -22.91
C MET A 546 1.26 -11.12 -24.08
N TYR A 547 0.80 -12.20 -24.70
CA TYR A 547 -0.18 -12.13 -25.78
C TYR A 547 -1.47 -11.45 -25.31
N LEU A 548 -1.97 -11.84 -24.13
CA LEU A 548 -3.18 -11.25 -23.55
C LEU A 548 -3.00 -9.78 -23.19
N LEU A 549 -1.81 -9.39 -22.73
CA LEU A 549 -1.47 -7.99 -22.50
C LEU A 549 -1.51 -7.19 -23.82
N GLY A 550 -0.93 -7.72 -24.91
CA GLY A 550 -1.01 -7.16 -26.26
C GLY A 550 -2.44 -7.08 -26.80
N ALA A 551 -3.28 -8.07 -26.46
CA ALA A 551 -4.70 -8.11 -26.81
C ALA A 551 -5.58 -7.20 -25.94
N SER A 552 -5.02 -6.33 -25.10
CA SER A 552 -5.79 -5.49 -24.16
C SER A 552 -6.63 -6.28 -23.14
N ARG A 553 -6.22 -7.50 -22.78
CA ARG A 553 -6.88 -8.41 -21.83
C ARG A 553 -6.10 -8.52 -20.50
N ARG A 554 -5.88 -7.37 -19.85
CA ARG A 554 -4.95 -7.21 -18.71
C ARG A 554 -5.31 -8.09 -17.50
N ASN A 555 -6.59 -8.24 -17.18
CA ASN A 555 -7.05 -9.10 -16.09
C ASN A 555 -6.74 -10.57 -16.34
N ALA A 556 -7.00 -11.06 -17.56
CA ALA A 556 -6.68 -12.43 -17.93
C ALA A 556 -5.16 -12.66 -17.92
N ALA A 557 -4.38 -11.71 -18.45
CA ALA A 557 -2.92 -11.75 -18.39
C ALA A 557 -2.42 -11.87 -16.94
N PHE A 558 -3.01 -11.12 -16.00
CA PHE A 558 -2.62 -11.15 -14.59
C PHE A 558 -2.87 -12.53 -13.96
N MET A 559 -3.99 -13.18 -14.30
CA MET A 559 -4.31 -14.52 -13.79
C MET A 559 -3.35 -15.59 -14.33
N TYR A 560 -3.09 -15.61 -15.64
CA TYR A 560 -2.17 -16.58 -16.24
C TYR A 560 -0.73 -16.40 -15.75
N LEU A 561 -0.28 -15.16 -15.58
CA LEU A 561 1.02 -14.88 -14.99
C LEU A 561 1.11 -15.40 -13.55
N GLY A 562 0.06 -15.22 -12.74
CA GLY A 562 -0.01 -15.76 -11.39
C GLY A 562 0.14 -17.29 -11.34
N MET A 563 -0.46 -18.01 -12.31
CA MET A 563 -0.26 -19.46 -12.45
C MET A 563 1.21 -19.80 -12.77
N GLY A 564 1.82 -19.08 -13.73
CA GLY A 564 3.24 -19.23 -14.07
C GLY A 564 4.17 -18.96 -12.88
N VAL A 565 3.88 -17.93 -12.08
CA VAL A 565 4.65 -17.61 -10.86
C VAL A 565 4.55 -18.73 -9.82
N ARG A 566 3.36 -19.31 -9.62
CA ARG A 566 3.19 -20.45 -8.70
C ARG A 566 3.98 -21.67 -9.17
N ALA A 567 3.96 -21.97 -10.48
CA ALA A 567 4.78 -23.03 -11.06
C ALA A 567 6.30 -22.76 -10.90
N ALA A 568 6.73 -21.50 -11.11
CA ALA A 568 8.12 -21.07 -10.91
C ALA A 568 8.58 -21.24 -9.46
N TYR A 569 7.72 -20.95 -8.47
CA TYR A 569 8.00 -21.23 -7.07
C TYR A 569 8.12 -22.74 -6.81
N ALA A 570 7.24 -23.56 -7.39
CA ALA A 570 7.23 -25.01 -7.19
C ALA A 570 8.53 -25.69 -7.63
N ILE A 571 9.13 -25.25 -8.75
CA ILE A 571 10.41 -25.80 -9.24
C ILE A 571 11.66 -25.04 -8.74
N GLY A 572 11.48 -24.02 -7.89
CA GLY A 572 12.58 -23.32 -7.24
C GLY A 572 13.30 -22.24 -8.07
N LEU A 573 12.68 -21.66 -9.11
CA LEU A 573 13.34 -20.64 -9.96
C LEU A 573 13.80 -19.38 -9.20
N HIS A 574 13.08 -19.02 -8.13
CA HIS A 574 13.41 -17.91 -7.24
C HIS A 574 14.67 -18.10 -6.39
N ARG A 575 15.30 -19.29 -6.42
CA ARG A 575 16.43 -19.66 -5.57
C ARG A 575 17.70 -19.89 -6.37
N TYR A 576 18.74 -19.13 -6.05
CA TYR A 576 20.06 -19.27 -6.68
C TYR A 576 20.70 -20.63 -6.40
N ASP A 577 20.59 -21.13 -5.16
CA ASP A 577 21.20 -22.40 -4.77
C ASP A 577 20.60 -23.58 -5.51
N ILE A 578 19.32 -23.52 -5.89
CA ILE A 578 18.68 -24.52 -6.75
C ILE A 578 19.19 -24.42 -8.19
N ALA A 579 19.27 -23.21 -8.76
CA ALA A 579 19.80 -23.01 -10.11
C ALA A 579 21.24 -23.51 -10.25
N SER A 580 22.06 -23.37 -9.20
CA SER A 580 23.46 -23.83 -9.17
C SER A 580 23.64 -25.35 -9.19
N LEU A 581 22.57 -26.14 -8.99
CA LEU A 581 22.61 -27.60 -9.07
C LEU A 581 22.59 -28.12 -10.51
N PHE A 582 22.23 -27.26 -11.47
CA PHE A 582 22.09 -27.62 -12.87
C PHE A 582 23.32 -27.27 -13.69
N SER A 583 23.36 -27.74 -14.94
CA SER A 583 24.42 -27.35 -15.88
C SER A 583 24.45 -25.83 -16.07
N ALA A 584 25.61 -25.26 -16.45
CA ALA A 584 25.74 -23.82 -16.64
C ALA A 584 24.71 -23.26 -17.64
N ASN A 585 24.35 -24.01 -18.67
CA ASN A 585 23.35 -23.61 -19.66
C ASN A 585 21.94 -23.59 -19.07
N GLU A 586 21.55 -24.66 -18.36
CA GLU A 586 20.23 -24.73 -17.73
C GLU A 586 20.09 -23.73 -16.56
N GLY A 587 21.14 -23.54 -15.77
CA GLY A 587 21.18 -22.52 -14.72
C GLY A 587 20.92 -21.12 -15.28
N ARG A 588 21.57 -20.76 -16.40
CA ARG A 588 21.31 -19.48 -17.08
C ARG A 588 19.87 -19.37 -17.58
N ALA A 589 19.33 -20.40 -18.21
CA ALA A 589 17.95 -20.41 -18.70
C ALA A 589 16.94 -20.23 -17.55
N ARG A 590 17.18 -20.86 -16.39
CA ARG A 590 16.37 -20.69 -15.17
C ARG A 590 16.43 -19.26 -14.62
N GLU A 591 17.61 -18.65 -14.60
CA GLU A 591 17.80 -17.27 -14.16
C GLU A 591 17.14 -16.26 -15.10
N GLN A 592 17.26 -16.47 -16.41
CA GLN A 592 16.61 -15.66 -17.44
C GLN A 592 15.09 -15.76 -17.36
N LEU A 593 14.55 -16.97 -17.22
CA LEU A 593 13.11 -17.17 -17.08
C LEU A 593 12.55 -16.48 -15.83
N TRP A 594 13.23 -16.61 -14.68
CA TRP A 594 12.82 -15.91 -13.46
C TRP A 594 12.86 -14.38 -13.63
N LYS A 595 13.89 -13.85 -14.28
CA LYS A 595 13.99 -12.42 -14.61
C LYS A 595 12.82 -11.96 -15.48
N GLY A 596 12.50 -12.69 -16.56
CA GLY A 596 11.38 -12.37 -17.44
C GLY A 596 10.04 -12.35 -16.72
N ILE A 597 9.79 -13.32 -15.83
CA ILE A 597 8.59 -13.37 -14.98
C ILE A 597 8.51 -12.12 -14.09
N ARG A 598 9.61 -11.74 -13.44
CA ARG A 598 9.65 -10.57 -12.53
C ARG A 598 9.39 -9.27 -13.28
N ILE A 599 10.00 -9.07 -14.45
CA ILE A 599 9.79 -7.87 -15.27
C ILE A 599 8.30 -7.71 -15.57
N LEU A 600 7.63 -8.79 -16.01
CA LEU A 600 6.21 -8.75 -16.35
C LEU A 600 5.32 -8.59 -15.12
N ASP A 601 5.59 -9.31 -14.03
CA ASP A 601 4.81 -9.25 -12.79
C ASP A 601 4.83 -7.85 -12.17
N LEU A 602 6.00 -7.23 -12.11
CA LEU A 602 6.16 -5.88 -11.57
C LEU A 602 5.50 -4.82 -12.46
N PHE A 603 5.64 -4.94 -13.79
CA PHE A 603 4.94 -4.07 -14.73
C PHE A 603 3.41 -4.11 -14.54
N MET A 604 2.85 -5.32 -14.46
CA MET A 604 1.40 -5.52 -14.30
C MET A 604 0.91 -5.07 -12.93
N SER A 605 1.67 -5.37 -11.88
CA SER A 605 1.39 -4.97 -10.50
C SER A 605 1.39 -3.45 -10.34
N ALA A 606 2.37 -2.77 -10.95
CA ALA A 606 2.43 -1.31 -10.94
C ALA A 606 1.30 -0.67 -11.74
N SER A 607 1.06 -1.13 -12.97
CA SER A 607 0.06 -0.54 -13.87
C SER A 607 -1.38 -0.71 -13.36
N LEU A 608 -1.69 -1.84 -12.71
CA LEU A 608 -3.01 -2.14 -12.12
C LEU A 608 -3.12 -1.80 -10.64
N GLY A 609 -1.99 -1.49 -9.98
CA GLY A 609 -1.93 -1.28 -8.54
C GLY A 609 -2.17 -2.54 -7.71
N ARG A 610 -1.89 -3.72 -8.26
CA ARG A 610 -2.05 -5.00 -7.58
C ARG A 610 -0.75 -5.40 -6.88
N PRO A 611 -0.79 -6.22 -5.81
CA PRO A 611 0.41 -6.72 -5.18
C PRO A 611 1.25 -7.58 -6.17
N PRO A 612 2.59 -7.42 -6.19
CA PRO A 612 3.48 -8.34 -6.87
C PRO A 612 3.27 -9.79 -6.41
N SER A 613 3.33 -10.71 -7.35
CA SER A 613 3.29 -12.16 -7.06
C SER A 613 4.70 -12.71 -6.81
N THR A 614 5.72 -12.04 -7.34
CA THR A 614 7.14 -12.39 -7.19
C THR A 614 7.79 -11.65 -6.03
N SER A 615 8.88 -12.23 -5.50
CA SER A 615 9.75 -11.56 -4.56
C SER A 615 11.19 -12.01 -4.73
N GLU A 616 12.12 -11.05 -4.72
CA GLU A 616 13.55 -11.31 -4.87
C GLU A 616 14.26 -11.53 -3.54
N LEU A 617 14.85 -12.71 -3.39
CA LEU A 617 15.59 -13.10 -2.19
C LEU A 617 17.11 -13.15 -2.43
N ARG A 618 17.55 -13.01 -3.69
CA ARG A 618 18.96 -13.10 -4.08
C ARG A 618 19.64 -11.74 -3.99
N ASP A 619 20.96 -11.75 -3.92
CA ASP A 619 21.77 -10.54 -3.93
C ASP A 619 21.91 -10.00 -5.36
N THR A 620 21.06 -9.04 -5.72
CA THR A 620 21.11 -8.35 -7.02
C THR A 620 22.29 -7.38 -7.16
N THR A 621 23.09 -7.22 -6.10
CA THR A 621 24.26 -6.33 -6.08
C THR A 621 25.58 -7.06 -6.29
N ASN A 622 25.53 -8.39 -6.47
CA ASN A 622 26.71 -9.20 -6.71
C ASN A 622 27.42 -8.76 -8.01
N PRO A 623 28.71 -8.35 -7.96
CA PRO A 623 29.46 -7.98 -9.15
C PRO A 623 29.66 -9.15 -10.11
N GLN A 624 29.68 -10.37 -9.57
CA GLN A 624 29.82 -11.60 -10.35
C GLN A 624 28.43 -11.98 -10.90
N ASN A 625 28.19 -11.71 -12.18
CA ASN A 625 26.90 -11.83 -12.89
C ASN A 625 25.88 -10.73 -12.55
N TYR A 626 26.33 -9.48 -12.44
CA TYR A 626 25.43 -8.33 -12.27
C TYR A 626 24.45 -8.20 -13.45
N SER A 627 23.15 -8.14 -13.17
CA SER A 627 22.08 -7.94 -14.15
C SER A 627 21.38 -6.62 -13.86
N ALA A 628 21.40 -5.71 -14.83
CA ALA A 628 20.79 -4.39 -14.71
C ALA A 628 19.26 -4.50 -14.57
N CYS A 629 18.63 -5.43 -15.29
CA CYS A 629 17.20 -5.69 -15.25
C CYS A 629 16.75 -6.25 -13.90
N ASN A 630 17.48 -7.21 -13.32
CA ASN A 630 17.13 -7.80 -12.02
C ASN A 630 17.30 -6.80 -10.87
N ASP A 631 18.37 -6.00 -10.90
CA ASP A 631 18.61 -4.97 -9.89
C ASP A 631 17.55 -3.86 -9.95
N LEU A 632 17.20 -3.39 -11.15
CA LEU A 632 16.10 -2.45 -11.32
C LEU A 632 14.77 -3.02 -10.85
N SER A 633 14.47 -4.27 -11.19
CA SER A 633 13.25 -4.97 -10.75
C SER A 633 13.16 -5.03 -9.23
N MET A 634 14.27 -5.28 -8.52
CA MET A 634 14.30 -5.24 -7.05
C MET A 634 14.00 -3.83 -6.51
N ILE A 635 14.58 -2.78 -7.10
CA ILE A 635 14.29 -1.39 -6.70
C ILE A 635 12.82 -1.05 -6.92
N PHE A 636 12.26 -1.48 -8.06
CA PHE A 636 10.86 -1.29 -8.40
C PHE A 636 9.95 -2.00 -7.38
N GLU A 637 10.25 -3.26 -7.04
CA GLU A 637 9.55 -4.05 -6.03
C GLU A 637 9.54 -3.35 -4.65
N LEU A 638 10.67 -2.77 -4.23
CA LEU A 638 10.76 -2.00 -2.98
C LEU A 638 9.82 -0.80 -2.96
N ILE A 639 9.63 -0.11 -4.09
CA ILE A 639 8.67 1.00 -4.15
C ILE A 639 7.23 0.47 -3.99
N LEU A 640 6.87 -0.60 -4.71
CA LEU A 640 5.52 -1.15 -4.61
C LEU A 640 5.20 -1.65 -3.18
N THR A 641 6.16 -2.30 -2.52
CA THR A 641 5.98 -2.93 -1.21
C THR A 641 6.18 -1.97 -0.04
N ASP A 642 7.23 -1.15 -0.05
CA ASP A 642 7.57 -0.28 1.08
C ASP A 642 6.96 1.12 1.00
N VAL A 643 6.54 1.56 -0.19
CA VAL A 643 5.86 2.86 -0.38
C VAL A 643 4.37 2.69 -0.59
N TYR A 644 3.95 2.02 -1.66
CA TYR A 644 2.54 1.98 -2.05
C TYR A 644 1.71 1.05 -1.16
N ALA A 645 2.18 -0.17 -0.87
CA ALA A 645 1.44 -1.07 0.02
C ALA A 645 1.35 -0.54 1.46
N LYS A 646 2.38 0.17 1.95
CA LYS A 646 2.40 0.81 3.27
C LYS A 646 1.75 2.21 3.30
N ARG A 647 1.48 2.80 2.13
CA ARG A 647 0.94 4.17 1.94
C ARG A 647 1.72 5.26 2.65
N MET A 648 3.04 5.11 2.72
CA MET A 648 3.89 6.03 3.44
C MET A 648 5.30 6.06 2.84
N ILE A 649 5.86 7.26 2.73
CA ILE A 649 7.28 7.47 2.37
C ILE A 649 7.95 8.14 3.56
N SER A 650 8.78 7.39 4.29
CA SER A 650 9.65 7.97 5.32
C SER A 650 10.98 8.42 4.68
N PRO A 651 11.71 9.38 5.29
CA PRO A 651 13.01 9.82 4.81
C PRO A 651 14.01 8.66 4.69
N GLU A 652 13.95 7.70 5.61
CA GLU A 652 14.83 6.52 5.61
C GLU A 652 14.54 5.59 4.42
N ILE A 653 13.26 5.37 4.11
CA ILE A 653 12.83 4.59 2.94
C ILE A 653 13.29 5.29 1.66
N LEU A 654 13.05 6.61 1.57
CA LEU A 654 13.42 7.43 0.44
C LEU A 654 14.94 7.43 0.20
N GLU A 655 15.74 7.62 1.25
CA GLU A 655 17.21 7.60 1.17
C GLU A 655 17.71 6.23 0.70
N ARG A 656 17.17 5.15 1.27
CA ARG A 656 17.54 3.78 0.91
C ARG A 656 17.25 3.49 -0.57
N ILE A 657 16.03 3.75 -1.04
CA ILE A 657 15.65 3.51 -2.44
C ILE A 657 16.48 4.41 -3.39
N SER A 658 16.68 5.68 -3.02
CA SER A 658 17.50 6.61 -3.81
C SER A 658 18.96 6.17 -3.91
N LYS A 659 19.52 5.56 -2.86
CA LYS A 659 20.87 4.98 -2.88
C LYS A 659 20.96 3.81 -3.85
N HIS A 660 19.97 2.92 -3.85
CA HIS A 660 19.93 1.82 -4.81
C HIS A 660 19.78 2.31 -6.25
N LEU A 661 18.91 3.30 -6.50
CA LEU A 661 18.75 3.93 -7.81
C LEU A 661 20.06 4.54 -8.33
N ARG A 662 20.77 5.32 -7.49
CA ARG A 662 22.06 5.91 -7.90
C ARG A 662 23.11 4.86 -8.25
N ARG A 663 23.21 3.81 -7.44
CA ARG A 663 24.12 2.68 -7.72
C ARG A 663 23.76 2.03 -9.05
N TRP A 664 22.47 1.74 -9.25
CA TRP A 664 21.98 1.15 -10.49
C TRP A 664 22.31 2.04 -11.70
N THR A 665 22.05 3.35 -11.63
CA THR A 665 22.38 4.27 -12.74
C THR A 665 23.88 4.30 -13.05
N ALA A 666 24.74 4.22 -12.04
CA ALA A 666 26.19 4.20 -12.24
C ALA A 666 26.70 2.89 -12.87
N GLN A 667 26.08 1.76 -12.52
CA GLN A 667 26.54 0.42 -12.92
C GLN A 667 25.73 -0.22 -14.05
N CYS A 668 24.62 0.40 -14.47
CA CYS A 668 23.66 -0.19 -15.42
C CYS A 668 24.34 -0.72 -16.68
N GLY A 669 25.34 0.01 -17.22
CA GLY A 669 26.06 -0.38 -18.42
C GLY A 669 26.82 -1.70 -18.31
N GLU A 670 27.35 -2.01 -17.12
CA GLU A 670 28.10 -3.25 -16.84
C GLU A 670 27.17 -4.48 -16.85
N GLY A 671 25.90 -4.31 -16.49
CA GLY A 671 24.92 -5.39 -16.42
C GLY A 671 24.23 -5.73 -17.74
N LEU A 672 24.41 -4.91 -18.78
CA LEU A 672 23.72 -5.09 -20.07
C LEU A 672 24.15 -6.37 -20.79
N ALA A 673 25.44 -6.72 -20.73
CA ALA A 673 25.97 -7.94 -21.35
C ALA A 673 25.38 -9.21 -20.72
N VAL A 674 25.22 -9.24 -19.40
CA VAL A 674 24.56 -10.36 -18.68
C VAL A 674 23.08 -10.45 -19.05
N ASP A 675 22.46 -9.31 -19.34
CA ASP A 675 21.07 -9.26 -19.78
C ASP A 675 20.89 -9.58 -21.27
N GLY A 676 21.95 -9.70 -22.06
CA GLY A 676 21.86 -9.89 -23.51
C GLY A 676 21.30 -8.65 -24.23
N ILE A 677 21.53 -7.45 -23.67
CA ILE A 677 21.09 -6.18 -24.24
C ILE A 677 22.31 -5.44 -24.78
N GLU A 678 22.28 -5.04 -26.05
CA GLU A 678 23.33 -4.23 -26.66
C GLU A 678 23.34 -2.80 -26.09
N GLN A 679 24.52 -2.16 -26.02
CA GLN A 679 24.68 -0.83 -25.42
C GLN A 679 24.25 0.31 -26.36
N ASP A 680 24.27 0.07 -27.67
CA ASP A 680 23.97 1.08 -28.67
C ASP A 680 22.46 1.33 -28.78
N ASP A 681 22.07 2.58 -29.04
CA ASP A 681 20.67 2.99 -29.19
C ASP A 681 20.04 2.44 -30.49
N LEU A 682 20.87 2.13 -31.49
CA LEU A 682 20.48 1.50 -32.74
C LEU A 682 21.27 0.19 -32.91
N ILE A 683 20.56 -0.87 -33.27
CA ILE A 683 21.12 -2.21 -33.55
C ILE A 683 20.91 -2.56 -35.02
N ARG A 684 21.78 -3.37 -35.61
CA ARG A 684 21.62 -3.85 -36.98
C ARG A 684 20.81 -5.14 -36.99
N ASP A 685 19.78 -5.21 -37.82
CA ASP A 685 19.07 -6.47 -38.03
C ASP A 685 19.87 -7.43 -38.94
N GLN A 686 19.34 -8.63 -39.15
CA GLN A 686 19.98 -9.66 -39.98
C GLN A 686 20.20 -9.21 -41.44
N ASN A 687 19.46 -8.19 -41.91
CA ASN A 687 19.59 -7.61 -43.23
C ASN A 687 20.56 -6.41 -43.25
N GLY A 688 21.15 -6.06 -42.11
CA GLY A 688 22.08 -4.94 -41.95
C GLY A 688 21.41 -3.57 -41.76
N GLU A 689 20.06 -3.54 -41.70
CA GLU A 689 19.27 -2.32 -41.52
C GLU A 689 19.34 -1.86 -40.07
N GLU A 690 19.46 -0.55 -39.84
CA GLU A 690 19.48 0.02 -38.49
C GLU A 690 18.05 0.06 -37.91
N GLN A 691 17.89 -0.58 -36.76
CA GLN A 691 16.65 -0.66 -36.00
C GLN A 691 16.84 -0.08 -34.59
N PRO A 692 15.81 0.51 -33.99
CA PRO A 692 15.89 0.96 -32.61
C PRO A 692 16.13 -0.22 -31.66
N ASN A 693 17.01 -0.04 -30.68
CA ASN A 693 17.22 -1.02 -29.61
C ASN A 693 16.05 -0.98 -28.61
N ILE A 694 14.96 -1.67 -28.96
CA ILE A 694 13.72 -1.67 -28.18
C ILE A 694 13.95 -2.19 -26.75
N GLY A 695 14.82 -3.20 -26.57
CA GLY A 695 15.16 -3.75 -25.25
C GLY A 695 15.84 -2.72 -24.33
N LEU A 696 16.85 -2.00 -24.85
CA LEU A 696 17.51 -0.93 -24.11
C LEU A 696 16.55 0.24 -23.80
N ILE A 697 15.68 0.59 -24.76
CA ILE A 697 14.64 1.60 -24.55
C ILE A 697 13.72 1.16 -23.40
N HIS A 698 13.26 -0.09 -23.36
CA HIS A 698 12.44 -0.60 -22.25
C HIS A 698 13.12 -0.51 -20.89
N LEU A 699 14.42 -0.82 -20.81
CA LEU A 699 15.18 -0.69 -19.58
C LEU A 699 15.24 0.78 -19.11
N LYS A 700 15.54 1.71 -20.03
CA LYS A 700 15.53 3.16 -19.76
C LYS A 700 14.14 3.66 -19.33
N LEU A 701 13.09 3.23 -20.02
CA LEU A 701 11.69 3.56 -19.68
C LEU A 701 11.32 3.06 -18.29
N THR A 702 11.71 1.84 -17.93
CA THR A 702 11.45 1.25 -16.60
C THR A 702 12.23 2.01 -15.52
N GLY A 703 13.46 2.43 -15.81
CA GLY A 703 14.27 3.28 -14.93
C GLY A 703 13.57 4.61 -14.62
N HIS A 704 13.11 5.32 -15.65
CA HIS A 704 12.34 6.55 -15.48
C HIS A 704 11.01 6.32 -14.77
N TRP A 705 10.31 5.21 -15.05
CA TRP A 705 9.06 4.89 -14.35
C TRP A 705 9.28 4.61 -12.86
N THR A 706 10.40 3.96 -12.51
CA THR A 706 10.82 3.73 -11.12
C THR A 706 11.00 5.06 -10.38
N VAL A 707 11.68 6.04 -11.01
CA VAL A 707 11.83 7.39 -10.46
C VAL A 707 10.49 8.10 -10.34
N MET A 708 9.65 8.04 -11.39
CA MET A 708 8.30 8.63 -11.37
C MET A 708 7.47 8.03 -10.23
N LEU A 709 7.41 6.72 -10.07
CA LEU A 709 6.62 6.07 -9.01
C LEU A 709 7.05 6.49 -7.60
N LEU A 710 8.35 6.64 -7.35
CA LEU A 710 8.88 7.10 -6.06
C LEU A 710 8.53 8.57 -5.78
N SER A 711 8.56 9.41 -6.82
CA SER A 711 8.41 10.87 -6.70
C SER A 711 6.97 11.38 -6.91
N LEU A 712 6.09 10.57 -7.51
CA LEU A 712 4.71 10.94 -7.86
C LEU A 712 3.89 11.48 -6.66
N PRO A 713 3.99 10.92 -5.43
CA PRO A 713 3.26 11.46 -4.29
C PRO A 713 3.63 12.90 -3.94
N PHE A 714 4.89 13.28 -4.16
CA PHE A 714 5.38 14.64 -3.91
C PHE A 714 4.87 15.62 -4.97
N LEU A 715 4.84 15.22 -6.25
CA LEU A 715 4.21 16.00 -7.32
C LEU A 715 2.73 16.21 -7.03
N HIS A 716 2.00 15.15 -6.69
CA HIS A 716 0.58 15.23 -6.37
C HIS A 716 0.30 16.26 -5.26
N LYS A 717 1.09 16.22 -4.18
CA LYS A 717 0.97 17.18 -3.08
C LYS A 717 1.29 18.61 -3.51
N ALA A 718 2.37 18.82 -4.26
CA ALA A 718 2.77 20.15 -4.72
C ALA A 718 1.70 20.80 -5.59
N VAL A 719 1.14 20.04 -6.55
CA VAL A 719 0.05 20.53 -7.42
C VAL A 719 -1.22 20.78 -6.61
N SER A 720 -1.61 19.87 -5.72
CA SER A 720 -2.82 20.03 -4.90
C SER A 720 -2.74 21.27 -4.01
N GLN A 721 -1.59 21.50 -3.35
CA GLN A 721 -1.36 22.69 -2.52
C GLN A 721 -1.38 23.97 -3.35
N HIS A 722 -0.79 23.97 -4.55
CA HIS A 722 -0.82 25.13 -5.43
C HIS A 722 -2.25 25.52 -5.84
N VAL A 723 -3.09 24.54 -6.17
CA VAL A 723 -4.49 24.79 -6.52
C VAL A 723 -5.28 25.31 -5.31
N GLU A 724 -5.07 24.74 -4.12
CA GLU A 724 -5.69 25.22 -2.88
C GLU A 724 -5.25 26.64 -2.50
N ASP A 725 -3.97 26.97 -2.66
CA ASP A 725 -3.42 28.31 -2.40
C ASP A 725 -3.94 29.36 -3.39
N ASN A 726 -4.16 28.98 -4.65
CA ASN A 726 -4.75 29.86 -5.66
C ASN A 726 -6.23 30.14 -5.38
N GLU A 727 -6.98 29.17 -4.84
CA GLU A 727 -8.35 29.39 -4.32
C GLU A 727 -8.35 30.34 -3.11
N GLN A 728 -7.38 30.19 -2.20
CA GLN A 728 -7.31 30.95 -0.95
C GLN A 728 -6.65 32.34 -1.08
N SER A 729 -5.85 32.59 -2.13
CA SER A 729 -5.15 33.88 -2.36
C SER A 729 -6.08 35.06 -2.70
N ALA A 730 -7.40 34.91 -2.59
CA ALA A 730 -8.31 36.02 -2.32
C ALA A 730 -8.11 36.64 -0.92
N GLN A 731 -7.48 35.93 0.02
CA GLN A 731 -7.14 36.40 1.38
C GLN A 731 -5.84 35.74 1.93
N GLY A 732 -4.67 36.32 1.63
CA GLY A 732 -3.53 36.37 2.55
C GLY A 732 -2.56 35.17 2.70
N THR A 733 -1.29 35.42 2.32
CA THR A 733 -0.01 34.77 2.69
C THR A 733 0.22 33.29 2.36
N ALA A 734 0.94 33.04 1.25
CA ALA A 734 1.47 31.74 0.84
C ALA A 734 2.62 31.24 1.74
N LYS A 735 2.55 29.98 2.19
CA LYS A 735 3.67 29.26 2.83
C LYS A 735 4.53 28.59 1.76
N ARG A 736 5.82 28.94 1.69
CA ARG A 736 6.79 28.28 0.78
C ARG A 736 7.02 26.81 1.16
N SER A 737 7.00 25.91 0.18
CA SER A 737 7.38 24.49 0.32
C SER A 737 8.87 24.32 0.62
N SER A 738 9.26 23.22 1.26
CA SER A 738 10.68 22.92 1.53
C SER A 738 11.45 22.60 0.23
N SER A 739 12.75 22.95 0.19
CA SER A 739 13.63 22.77 -0.98
C SER A 739 13.85 21.29 -1.38
N ALA A 740 13.77 20.36 -0.42
CA ALA A 740 13.95 18.93 -0.66
C ALA A 740 12.80 18.30 -1.45
N ASN A 741 11.54 18.67 -1.13
CA ASN A 741 10.37 18.22 -1.86
C ASN A 741 10.39 18.69 -3.31
N GLN A 742 10.98 19.88 -3.55
CA GLN A 742 11.13 20.43 -4.89
C GLN A 742 12.04 19.57 -5.77
N VAL A 743 13.14 19.03 -5.24
CA VAL A 743 14.02 18.12 -5.99
C VAL A 743 13.25 16.90 -6.49
N LEU A 744 12.45 16.27 -5.62
CA LEU A 744 11.66 15.08 -5.99
C LEU A 744 10.61 15.39 -7.06
N VAL A 745 9.94 16.55 -6.95
CA VAL A 745 9.02 17.03 -7.99
C VAL A 745 9.75 17.21 -9.32
N HIS A 746 10.90 17.90 -9.32
CA HIS A 746 11.69 18.12 -10.53
C HIS A 746 12.18 16.80 -11.12
N SER A 747 12.62 15.85 -10.30
CA SER A 747 13.01 14.51 -10.77
C SER A 747 11.85 13.73 -11.39
N CYS A 748 10.63 13.91 -10.88
CA CYS A 748 9.41 13.34 -11.47
C CYS A 748 9.17 13.90 -12.89
N LEU A 749 9.21 15.23 -13.02
CA LEU A 749 8.98 15.94 -14.28
C LEU A 749 10.06 15.67 -15.31
N GLU A 750 11.33 15.69 -14.90
CA GLU A 750 12.46 15.35 -15.77
C GLU A 750 12.31 13.92 -16.30
N SER A 751 12.00 12.95 -15.42
CA SER A 751 11.79 11.56 -15.85
C SER A 751 10.64 11.41 -16.84
N ALA A 752 9.55 12.17 -16.68
CA ALA A 752 8.44 12.18 -17.62
C ALA A 752 8.82 12.78 -18.99
N VAL A 753 9.57 13.90 -19.01
CA VAL A 753 10.07 14.49 -20.26
C VAL A 753 11.03 13.55 -20.98
N ARG A 754 12.02 12.99 -20.26
CA ARG A 754 12.99 12.04 -20.83
C ARG A 754 12.33 10.78 -21.37
N THR A 755 11.30 10.28 -20.67
CA THR A 755 10.48 9.16 -21.15
C THR A 755 9.88 9.48 -22.52
N VAL A 756 9.27 10.65 -22.68
CA VAL A 756 8.67 11.06 -23.96
C VAL A 756 9.73 11.23 -25.05
N ASP A 757 10.88 11.85 -24.74
CA ASP A 757 11.98 12.03 -25.70
C ASP A 757 12.48 10.68 -26.24
N LEU A 758 12.67 9.69 -25.36
CA LEU A 758 13.05 8.32 -25.75
C LEU A 758 12.00 7.67 -26.67
N LEU A 759 10.72 7.83 -26.34
CA LEU A 759 9.62 7.28 -27.14
C LEU A 759 9.48 7.96 -28.51
N GLN A 760 9.79 9.26 -28.61
CA GLN A 760 9.82 9.95 -29.90
C GLN A 760 10.89 9.38 -30.83
N THR A 761 12.06 9.02 -30.30
CA THR A 761 13.12 8.35 -31.09
C THR A 761 12.63 7.02 -31.65
N LEU A 762 11.91 6.23 -30.84
CA LEU A 762 11.31 4.97 -31.27
C LEU A 762 10.28 5.16 -32.39
N VAL A 763 9.38 6.14 -32.27
CA VAL A 763 8.31 6.35 -33.26
C VAL A 763 8.82 6.99 -34.55
N ARG A 764 9.97 7.69 -34.52
CA ARG A 764 10.59 8.29 -35.70
C ARG A 764 11.44 7.32 -36.52
N THR A 765 11.76 6.14 -35.99
CA THR A 765 12.69 5.18 -36.61
C THR A 765 11.93 4.00 -37.22
N GLY A 766 12.03 3.87 -38.55
CA GLY A 766 11.71 2.63 -39.28
C GLY A 766 10.32 2.04 -39.06
N THR A 767 10.25 0.71 -39.17
CA THR A 767 9.04 -0.09 -38.93
C THR A 767 9.12 -0.70 -37.55
N ILE A 768 8.25 -0.26 -36.65
CA ILE A 768 8.15 -0.78 -35.27
C ILE A 768 6.95 -1.73 -35.11
N PRO A 769 6.96 -2.61 -34.09
CA PRO A 769 5.80 -3.44 -33.78
C PRO A 769 4.53 -2.61 -33.57
N LYS A 770 3.40 -3.04 -34.11
CA LYS A 770 2.11 -2.31 -34.07
C LYS A 770 1.46 -2.31 -32.67
N ARG A 771 1.94 -3.14 -31.74
CA ARG A 771 1.48 -3.23 -30.35
C ARG A 771 2.67 -3.36 -29.40
N LEU A 772 2.82 -2.38 -28.51
CA LEU A 772 3.84 -2.36 -27.46
C LEU A 772 3.19 -1.85 -26.14
N PRO A 773 2.52 -2.73 -25.38
CA PRO A 773 1.73 -2.32 -24.20
C PRO A 773 2.54 -1.57 -23.14
N ILE A 774 3.82 -1.91 -22.95
CA ILE A 774 4.71 -1.25 -22.00
C ILE A 774 5.01 0.18 -22.45
N VAL A 775 5.32 0.37 -23.74
CA VAL A 775 5.54 1.69 -24.35
C VAL A 775 4.28 2.55 -24.23
N GLY A 776 3.12 1.99 -24.58
CA GLY A 776 1.83 2.68 -24.44
C GLY A 776 1.54 3.11 -23.01
N ASN A 777 1.82 2.24 -22.02
CA ASN A 777 1.69 2.61 -20.62
C ASN A 777 2.67 3.71 -20.19
N SER A 778 3.94 3.65 -20.61
CA SER A 778 4.94 4.68 -20.32
C SER A 778 4.55 6.04 -20.89
N ALA A 779 4.09 6.10 -22.15
CA ALA A 779 3.60 7.33 -22.77
C ALA A 779 2.41 7.92 -21.98
N PHE A 780 1.48 7.06 -21.57
CA PHE A 780 0.31 7.48 -20.81
C PHE A 780 0.66 8.02 -19.42
N VAL A 781 1.49 7.31 -18.64
CA VAL A 781 1.94 7.76 -17.31
C VAL A 781 2.65 9.11 -17.40
N SER A 782 3.58 9.26 -18.35
CA SER A 782 4.29 10.52 -18.55
C SER A 782 3.36 11.65 -18.99
N GLY A 783 2.40 11.39 -19.89
CA GLY A 783 1.39 12.38 -20.27
C GLY A 783 0.55 12.87 -19.09
N LEU A 784 0.13 11.96 -18.20
CA LEU A 784 -0.59 12.34 -16.98
C LEU A 784 0.28 13.19 -16.04
N VAL A 785 1.55 12.84 -15.86
CA VAL A 785 2.49 13.60 -15.02
C VAL A 785 2.68 15.00 -15.56
N LEU A 786 2.91 15.14 -16.87
CA LEU A 786 3.11 16.43 -17.54
C LEU A 786 1.85 17.30 -17.47
N GLY A 787 0.68 16.74 -17.77
CA GLY A 787 -0.59 17.48 -17.70
C GLY A 787 -0.94 17.91 -16.27
N ALA A 788 -0.73 17.04 -15.27
CA ALA A 788 -0.91 17.41 -13.86
C ALA A 788 0.00 18.58 -13.44
N ALA A 789 1.23 18.61 -13.93
CA ALA A 789 2.21 19.64 -13.60
C ALA A 789 1.85 21.02 -14.16
N ILE A 790 1.06 21.11 -15.24
CA ILE A 790 0.55 22.38 -15.77
C ILE A 790 -0.36 23.07 -14.73
N PHE A 791 -1.19 22.30 -14.01
CA PHE A 791 -2.01 22.83 -12.90
C PHE A 791 -1.19 23.24 -11.67
N GLY A 792 0.10 22.92 -11.62
CA GLY A 792 1.04 23.39 -10.61
C GLY A 792 1.94 24.53 -11.08
N ASP A 793 1.68 25.12 -12.24
CA ASP A 793 2.45 26.22 -12.85
C ASP A 793 3.94 25.90 -13.12
N PHE A 794 4.27 24.62 -13.35
CA PHE A 794 5.64 24.16 -13.63
C PHE A 794 6.10 24.36 -15.09
N ASP A 795 5.23 24.88 -15.96
CA ASP A 795 5.47 25.15 -17.38
C ASP A 795 6.55 26.23 -17.64
N ASN A 796 6.88 27.04 -16.62
CA ASN A 796 7.99 27.99 -16.69
C ASN A 796 9.38 27.32 -16.59
N SER A 797 9.45 26.11 -16.06
CA SER A 797 10.72 25.38 -15.81
C SER A 797 10.90 24.17 -16.71
N PHE A 798 9.80 23.62 -17.25
CA PHE A 798 9.81 22.40 -18.06
C PHE A 798 8.98 22.57 -19.34
N PRO A 799 9.33 21.90 -20.45
CA PRO A 799 8.61 21.98 -21.73
C PRO A 799 7.32 21.14 -21.71
N LEU A 800 6.42 21.38 -20.75
CA LEU A 800 5.29 20.50 -20.44
C LEU A 800 4.33 20.29 -21.61
N GLU A 801 3.90 21.36 -22.27
CA GLU A 801 2.93 21.31 -23.37
C GLU A 801 3.47 20.54 -24.58
N LYS A 802 4.70 20.87 -25.00
CA LYS A 802 5.39 20.19 -26.11
C LYS A 802 5.54 18.70 -25.83
N SER A 803 5.94 18.34 -24.60
CA SER A 803 6.11 16.93 -24.21
C SER A 803 4.77 16.20 -24.05
N LEU A 804 3.71 16.87 -23.59
CA LEU A 804 2.37 16.28 -23.52
C LEU A 804 1.82 15.98 -24.93
N HIS A 805 1.99 16.92 -25.87
CA HIS A 805 1.64 16.72 -27.27
C HIS A 805 2.43 15.56 -27.90
N ALA A 806 3.72 15.47 -27.59
CA ALA A 806 4.57 14.37 -28.03
C ALA A 806 4.11 13.01 -27.48
N ALA A 807 3.72 12.92 -26.21
CA ALA A 807 3.18 11.69 -25.61
C ALA A 807 1.88 11.24 -26.31
N ARG A 808 1.01 12.18 -26.69
CA ARG A 808 -0.19 11.90 -27.50
C ARG A 808 0.17 11.32 -28.87
N GLY A 809 1.14 11.93 -29.57
CA GLY A 809 1.61 11.42 -30.86
C GLY A 809 2.16 9.99 -30.80
N VAL A 810 2.81 9.62 -29.69
CA VAL A 810 3.24 8.23 -29.46
C VAL A 810 2.04 7.29 -29.31
N LEU A 811 1.02 7.65 -28.51
CA LEU A 811 -0.18 6.83 -28.32
C LEU A 811 -1.02 6.72 -29.60
N ASP A 812 -1.10 7.78 -30.39
CA ASP A 812 -1.80 7.82 -31.66
C ASP A 812 -1.30 6.73 -32.62
N ARG A 813 0.03 6.52 -32.66
CA ARG A 813 0.66 5.45 -33.45
C ARG A 813 0.12 4.05 -33.14
N PHE A 814 -0.23 3.77 -31.90
CA PHE A 814 -0.72 2.45 -31.45
C PHE A 814 -2.24 2.37 -31.36
N SER A 815 -2.94 3.50 -31.32
CA SER A 815 -4.39 3.61 -31.09
C SER A 815 -5.25 2.84 -32.09
N ARG A 816 -4.73 2.62 -33.30
CA ARG A 816 -5.42 1.85 -34.35
C ARG A 816 -5.58 0.37 -33.98
N TYR A 817 -4.61 -0.21 -33.28
CA TYR A 817 -4.53 -1.66 -33.06
C TYR A 817 -4.67 -2.07 -31.59
N ASP A 818 -4.53 -1.12 -30.66
CA ASP A 818 -4.58 -1.34 -29.22
C ASP A 818 -5.70 -0.51 -28.59
N ALA A 819 -6.72 -1.19 -28.05
CA ALA A 819 -7.88 -0.56 -27.42
C ALA A 819 -7.52 0.23 -26.15
N VAL A 820 -6.53 -0.24 -25.38
CA VAL A 820 -6.02 0.47 -24.19
C VAL A 820 -5.25 1.72 -24.63
N ALA A 821 -4.42 1.64 -25.67
CA ALA A 821 -3.73 2.81 -26.22
C ALA A 821 -4.72 3.86 -26.76
N LYS A 822 -5.76 3.43 -27.47
CA LYS A 822 -6.86 4.30 -27.93
C LYS A 822 -7.55 5.02 -26.77
N ARG A 823 -7.84 4.29 -25.69
CA ARG A 823 -8.42 4.88 -24.49
C ARG A 823 -7.47 5.86 -23.81
N HIS A 824 -6.19 5.52 -23.70
CA HIS A 824 -5.18 6.40 -23.12
C HIS A 824 -5.01 7.69 -23.93
N LEU A 825 -5.02 7.61 -25.26
CA LEU A 825 -4.98 8.78 -26.15
C LEU A 825 -6.14 9.73 -25.88
N MET A 826 -7.38 9.20 -25.90
CA MET A 826 -8.59 9.98 -25.62
C MET A 826 -8.51 10.69 -24.26
N ILE A 827 -7.98 10.03 -23.23
CA ILE A 827 -7.81 10.64 -21.89
C ILE A 827 -6.78 11.78 -21.95
N LEU A 828 -5.66 11.60 -22.67
CA LEU A 828 -4.66 12.66 -22.81
C LEU A 828 -5.16 13.82 -23.69
N ASP A 829 -6.01 13.58 -24.68
CA ASP A 829 -6.68 14.64 -25.44
C ASP A 829 -7.58 15.48 -24.53
N HIS A 830 -8.39 14.82 -23.70
CA HIS A 830 -9.23 15.52 -22.72
C HIS A 830 -8.39 16.30 -21.69
N LEU A 831 -7.26 15.74 -21.27
CA LEU A 831 -6.34 16.41 -20.35
C LEU A 831 -5.67 17.62 -20.99
N GLN A 832 -5.21 17.51 -22.24
CA GLN A 832 -4.64 18.64 -23.00
C GLN A 832 -5.65 19.79 -23.08
N ASN A 833 -6.89 19.51 -23.48
CA ASN A 833 -7.93 20.53 -23.56
C ASN A 833 -8.18 21.21 -22.20
N ALA A 834 -8.17 20.45 -21.10
CA ALA A 834 -8.29 21.00 -19.76
C ALA A 834 -7.09 21.88 -19.37
N CYS A 835 -5.87 21.46 -19.74
CA CYS A 835 -4.67 22.26 -19.56
C CYS A 835 -4.73 23.58 -20.34
N ASP A 836 -5.19 23.56 -21.59
CA ASP A 836 -5.32 24.76 -22.43
C ASP A 836 -6.30 25.77 -21.81
N ILE A 837 -7.48 25.32 -21.36
CA ILE A 837 -8.46 26.15 -20.65
C ILE A 837 -7.85 26.77 -19.38
N TYR A 838 -7.11 25.97 -18.60
CA TYR A 838 -6.45 26.45 -17.39
C TYR A 838 -5.40 27.53 -17.71
N MET A 839 -4.55 27.29 -18.71
CA MET A 839 -3.52 28.24 -19.14
C MET A 839 -4.12 29.55 -19.66
N ASP A 840 -5.20 29.48 -20.44
CA ASP A 840 -5.93 30.65 -20.93
C ASP A 840 -6.56 31.47 -19.80
N ASN A 841 -7.22 30.80 -18.85
CA ASN A 841 -7.77 31.45 -17.66
C ASN A 841 -6.68 32.14 -16.84
N ARG A 842 -5.54 31.47 -16.64
CA ARG A 842 -4.37 32.01 -15.94
C ARG A 842 -3.77 33.21 -16.69
N ALA A 843 -3.66 33.15 -18.02
CA ALA A 843 -3.16 34.24 -18.84
C ALA A 843 -4.10 35.45 -18.80
N ARG A 844 -5.42 35.24 -18.89
CA ARG A 844 -6.44 36.29 -18.76
C ARG A 844 -6.35 37.00 -17.40
N LEU A 845 -6.23 36.25 -16.31
CA LEU A 845 -6.07 36.83 -14.97
C LEU A 845 -4.78 37.64 -14.83
N ARG A 846 -3.67 37.22 -15.45
CA ARG A 846 -2.42 38.00 -15.49
C ARG A 846 -2.61 39.28 -16.29
N MET A 847 -3.27 39.20 -17.45
CA MET A 847 -3.60 40.36 -18.28
C MET A 847 -4.51 41.35 -17.54
N GLU A 848 -5.52 40.89 -16.81
CA GLU A 848 -6.41 41.74 -15.99
C GLU A 848 -5.67 42.45 -14.86
N ARG A 849 -4.74 41.77 -14.17
CA ARG A 849 -3.88 42.42 -13.17
C ARG A 849 -3.00 43.51 -13.80
N GLN A 850 -2.42 43.23 -14.96
CA GLN A 850 -1.60 44.20 -15.69
C GLN A 850 -2.43 45.32 -16.34
N ARG A 851 -3.71 45.07 -16.63
CA ARG A 851 -4.63 46.06 -17.20
C ARG A 851 -4.76 47.29 -16.32
N HIS A 852 -4.71 47.17 -14.99
CA HIS A 852 -4.72 48.32 -14.10
C HIS A 852 -3.47 49.21 -14.26
N LEU A 853 -2.30 48.61 -14.48
CA LEU A 853 -1.05 49.33 -14.75
C LEU A 853 -1.09 49.98 -16.14
N VAL A 854 -1.52 49.24 -17.16
CA VAL A 854 -1.63 49.74 -18.54
C VAL A 854 -2.66 50.87 -18.64
N ASN A 855 -3.84 50.71 -18.03
CA ASN A 855 -4.86 51.76 -17.98
C ASN A 855 -4.37 52.99 -17.21
N GLY A 856 -3.53 52.83 -16.18
CA GLY A 856 -2.93 53.94 -15.45
C GLY A 856 -1.91 54.73 -16.27
N LEU A 857 -1.18 54.06 -17.18
CA LEU A 857 -0.17 54.67 -18.04
C LEU A 857 -0.75 55.29 -19.32
N PHE A 858 -1.72 54.62 -19.97
CA PHE A 858 -2.21 54.99 -21.30
C PHE A 858 -3.70 55.35 -21.36
N GLY A 859 -4.42 55.31 -20.23
CA GLY A 859 -5.88 55.40 -20.20
C GLY A 859 -6.55 54.12 -20.72
N SER A 860 -7.87 54.00 -20.53
CA SER A 860 -8.60 52.82 -21.02
C SER A 860 -9.23 53.11 -22.39
N ILE A 861 -8.69 52.49 -23.45
CA ILE A 861 -9.22 52.64 -24.83
C ILE A 861 -10.68 52.19 -24.91
N HIS A 862 -11.07 51.18 -24.11
CA HIS A 862 -12.46 50.69 -24.04
C HIS A 862 -13.44 51.66 -23.35
N THR A 863 -12.95 52.77 -22.79
CA THR A 863 -13.79 53.86 -22.22
C THR A 863 -13.96 55.04 -23.17
N ILE A 864 -13.29 55.04 -24.32
CA ILE A 864 -13.49 56.05 -25.36
C ILE A 864 -14.95 55.94 -25.87
N GLY A 865 -15.73 57.01 -25.66
CA GLY A 865 -17.16 57.08 -26.02
C GLY A 865 -18.15 56.70 -24.92
N LYS A 866 -17.71 56.26 -23.73
CA LYS A 866 -18.60 56.02 -22.58
C LYS A 866 -18.50 57.19 -21.59
N SER A 867 -19.58 57.96 -21.45
CA SER A 867 -19.64 59.10 -20.51
C SER A 867 -19.53 58.60 -19.05
N PRO A 868 -18.74 59.26 -18.18
CA PRO A 868 -18.59 58.83 -16.80
C PRO A 868 -19.87 59.14 -16.03
N LEU A 869 -20.60 58.11 -15.59
CA LEU A 869 -21.67 58.28 -14.60
C LEU A 869 -21.05 58.77 -13.28
N ARG A 870 -21.45 59.98 -12.93
CA ARG A 870 -21.05 60.76 -11.76
C ARG A 870 -21.65 60.13 -10.51
N ASN A 871 -20.89 59.30 -9.78
CA ASN A 871 -21.21 58.98 -8.40
C ASN A 871 -20.29 59.79 -7.47
N SER A 872 -20.84 60.92 -7.02
CA SER A 872 -20.42 61.66 -5.85
C SER A 872 -20.65 60.83 -4.59
N GLN A 873 -19.57 60.54 -3.84
CA GLN A 873 -19.43 60.74 -2.39
C GLN A 873 -18.33 59.82 -1.84
N GLN A 874 -17.17 60.40 -1.53
CA GLN A 874 -16.43 60.02 -0.32
C GLN A 874 -17.19 60.61 0.90
N PRO A 875 -17.01 60.04 2.11
CA PRO A 875 -15.99 60.64 2.98
C PRO A 875 -15.18 59.64 3.82
N GLU A 876 -14.03 60.15 4.26
CA GLU A 876 -13.09 59.64 5.25
C GLU A 876 -13.72 59.41 6.64
N GLY A 877 -13.06 58.57 7.45
CA GLY A 877 -13.52 58.22 8.79
C GLY A 877 -13.26 59.26 9.88
N ASN A 878 -14.11 59.29 10.90
CA ASN A 878 -13.68 59.43 12.29
C ASN A 878 -14.78 59.07 13.32
N SER A 879 -14.36 58.27 14.30
CA SER A 879 -14.81 58.06 15.70
C SER A 879 -16.12 58.66 16.30
N ARG A 880 -16.83 57.76 17.01
CA ARG A 880 -17.49 57.86 18.35
C ARG A 880 -18.95 58.38 18.54
N ILE A 881 -19.75 57.46 19.14
CA ILE A 881 -20.79 57.58 20.19
C ILE A 881 -22.21 58.08 19.80
N GLY A 882 -23.24 57.27 20.15
CA GLY A 882 -24.57 57.78 20.55
C GLY A 882 -25.83 57.01 20.11
N SER A 883 -26.27 56.07 20.96
CA SER A 883 -27.67 55.77 21.37
C SER A 883 -28.84 55.48 20.39
N THR A 884 -29.38 54.25 20.56
CA THR A 884 -30.78 53.82 20.78
C THR A 884 -31.88 53.85 19.69
N ASP A 885 -32.57 52.70 19.69
CA ASP A 885 -33.97 52.39 19.37
C ASP A 885 -34.40 52.01 17.93
N GLY A 886 -34.84 50.75 17.80
CA GLY A 886 -36.23 50.51 17.41
C GLY A 886 -36.53 49.61 16.20
N ILE A 887 -36.84 48.34 16.49
CA ILE A 887 -37.94 47.51 15.90
C ILE A 887 -37.73 46.81 14.53
N GLN A 888 -37.62 45.48 14.65
CA GLN A 888 -38.26 44.38 13.91
C GLN A 888 -38.81 44.61 12.48
N THR A 889 -38.39 43.78 11.52
CA THR A 889 -39.10 42.55 11.06
C THR A 889 -38.46 41.97 9.78
N GLN A 890 -38.55 40.64 9.64
CA GLN A 890 -38.04 39.83 8.52
C GLN A 890 -38.69 40.17 7.17
N PRO A 891 -38.09 39.72 6.05
CA PRO A 891 -38.91 39.22 4.94
C PRO A 891 -38.56 37.78 4.53
N GLN A 892 -39.63 37.00 4.43
CA GLN A 892 -39.72 35.70 3.80
C GLN A 892 -39.57 35.82 2.27
N THR A 893 -39.04 34.75 1.68
CA THR A 893 -39.06 34.42 0.25
C THR A 893 -40.46 34.43 -0.37
N PRO A 894 -40.55 34.63 -1.69
CA PRO A 894 -41.33 33.68 -2.48
C PRO A 894 -40.67 33.23 -3.80
N ARG A 895 -41.07 32.02 -4.20
CA ARG A 895 -40.79 31.31 -5.46
C ARG A 895 -42.06 31.34 -6.35
N PRO A 896 -42.08 30.75 -7.57
CA PRO A 896 -42.39 31.44 -8.83
C PRO A 896 -43.72 31.01 -9.48
N GLY A 897 -44.12 31.67 -10.58
CA GLY A 897 -45.11 31.12 -11.52
C GLY A 897 -45.70 32.10 -12.55
N GLN A 898 -45.26 31.94 -13.81
CA GLN A 898 -46.01 31.99 -15.09
C GLN A 898 -46.88 33.21 -15.47
N VAL A 899 -46.67 33.75 -16.68
CA VAL A 899 -47.48 33.53 -17.92
C VAL A 899 -47.13 34.61 -18.97
N ALA A 900 -46.74 34.15 -20.18
CA ALA A 900 -47.00 34.61 -21.58
C ALA A 900 -46.98 36.11 -21.95
N ASN A 901 -46.75 36.60 -23.18
CA ASN A 901 -46.50 36.07 -24.54
C ASN A 901 -46.05 37.28 -25.41
N GLU A 902 -45.82 37.05 -26.72
CA GLU A 902 -45.62 38.00 -27.85
C GLU A 902 -44.14 38.37 -28.13
N MET A 903 -43.44 37.73 -29.09
CA MET A 903 -43.52 37.81 -30.56
C MET A 903 -43.39 39.22 -31.16
N THR A 904 -42.27 39.45 -31.85
CA THR A 904 -42.24 39.89 -33.26
C THR A 904 -40.89 39.54 -33.89
N GLU A 905 -40.98 38.96 -35.09
CA GLU A 905 -39.92 38.58 -36.02
C GLU A 905 -39.28 39.79 -36.71
N GLU A 906 -38.04 39.66 -37.18
CA GLU A 906 -37.67 40.11 -38.53
C GLU A 906 -36.43 39.36 -39.06
N GLN A 907 -36.50 39.05 -40.36
CA GLN A 907 -35.74 38.08 -41.14
C GLN A 907 -34.44 38.64 -41.76
N HIS A 908 -33.54 37.73 -42.18
CA HIS A 908 -32.72 37.68 -43.43
C HIS A 908 -31.39 36.95 -43.08
N GLY A 909 -30.98 35.80 -43.61
CA GLY A 909 -31.33 35.07 -44.83
C GLY A 909 -30.17 35.17 -45.83
N PHE A 910 -29.27 34.18 -45.88
CA PHE A 910 -28.51 33.76 -47.08
C PHE A 910 -27.93 32.34 -46.87
N SER A 911 -28.09 31.49 -47.89
CA SER A 911 -27.77 30.04 -47.97
C SER A 911 -26.93 29.75 -49.23
N MET A 912 -26.55 28.48 -49.40
CA MET A 912 -25.93 27.74 -50.53
C MET A 912 -24.44 27.43 -50.29
N GLU A 913 -23.88 26.22 -50.44
CA GLU A 913 -24.18 24.90 -51.06
C GLU A 913 -23.33 23.85 -50.29
N GLY A 914 -23.60 22.54 -50.14
CA GLY A 914 -24.07 21.54 -51.10
C GLY A 914 -22.90 20.61 -51.50
N GLY A 915 -22.79 19.40 -50.91
CA GLY A 915 -21.77 18.41 -51.28
C GLY A 915 -21.97 17.04 -50.60
N GLU A 916 -22.38 16.07 -51.40
CA GLU A 916 -22.81 14.70 -51.08
C GLU A 916 -21.73 13.80 -50.45
N GLN A 917 -22.12 12.94 -49.49
CA GLN A 917 -21.44 11.66 -49.24
C GLN A 917 -22.47 10.56 -48.99
N THR A 918 -22.28 9.48 -49.75
CA THR A 918 -22.98 8.21 -49.82
C THR A 918 -23.01 7.44 -48.50
N GLU A 919 -24.20 7.02 -48.09
CA GLU A 919 -24.46 6.08 -46.99
C GLU A 919 -23.94 4.68 -47.34
N ILE A 920 -23.17 4.10 -46.40
CA ILE A 920 -22.98 2.66 -46.27
C ILE A 920 -23.50 2.33 -44.87
N ASP A 921 -24.64 1.65 -44.82
CA ASP A 921 -25.24 1.11 -43.60
C ASP A 921 -24.28 0.09 -42.95
N VAL A 922 -23.83 0.40 -41.74
CA VAL A 922 -23.31 -0.58 -40.79
C VAL A 922 -24.23 -0.52 -39.57
N ASP A 923 -25.06 -1.55 -39.49
CA ASP A 923 -26.05 -1.82 -38.46
C ASP A 923 -25.33 -1.96 -37.09
N ILE A 924 -25.25 -0.88 -36.32
CA ILE A 924 -24.82 -0.89 -34.93
C ILE A 924 -26.09 -0.98 -34.08
N SER A 925 -26.33 -2.16 -33.52
CA SER A 925 -27.38 -2.37 -32.51
C SER A 925 -27.07 -1.55 -31.24
N ALA A 926 -27.53 -0.30 -31.22
CA ALA A 926 -27.44 0.60 -30.08
C ALA A 926 -28.60 0.43 -29.07
N ASP A 927 -29.53 -0.50 -29.32
CA ASP A 927 -30.78 -0.64 -28.56
C ASP A 927 -30.72 -1.69 -27.44
N ALA A 928 -29.73 -1.59 -26.55
CA ALA A 928 -29.75 -2.32 -25.28
C ALA A 928 -29.35 -1.47 -24.05
N PHE A 929 -29.15 -0.15 -24.21
CA PHE A 929 -28.67 0.73 -23.13
C PHE A 929 -29.68 1.78 -22.66
N LEU A 930 -30.98 1.49 -22.77
CA LEU A 930 -32.02 2.36 -22.22
C LEU A 930 -32.82 1.63 -21.15
N GLY A 931 -32.45 1.92 -19.90
CA GLY A 931 -33.28 1.63 -18.73
C GLY A 931 -32.47 1.19 -17.53
N ILE A 932 -31.95 2.15 -16.76
CA ILE A 932 -31.96 2.25 -15.28
C ILE A 932 -30.96 3.36 -14.87
N SER A 933 -31.42 4.22 -13.98
CA SER A 933 -30.73 5.39 -13.40
C SER A 933 -29.30 5.11 -12.90
N PRO A 934 -28.35 6.06 -13.04
CA PRO A 934 -26.95 5.86 -12.64
C PRO A 934 -26.76 6.02 -11.12
N ASN A 935 -26.84 4.91 -10.37
CA ASN A 935 -26.34 4.88 -8.99
C ASN A 935 -24.85 4.51 -8.99
N MET A 936 -24.07 5.55 -8.82
CA MET A 936 -22.61 5.62 -8.84
C MET A 936 -22.10 5.30 -7.42
N LEU A 937 -21.34 4.22 -7.23
CA LEU A 937 -20.64 3.95 -5.95
C LEU A 937 -19.44 4.90 -5.80
N TRP A 938 -19.72 6.15 -5.42
CA TRP A 938 -18.71 7.07 -4.90
C TRP A 938 -18.37 6.71 -3.45
N PHE A 939 -17.08 6.53 -3.17
CA PHE A 939 -16.54 6.59 -1.81
C PHE A 939 -16.41 8.04 -1.30
N ASP A 940 -17.40 8.90 -1.57
CA ASP A 940 -17.47 10.27 -1.03
C ASP A 940 -18.86 10.62 -0.45
N SER A 941 -19.81 9.67 -0.35
CA SER A 941 -21.05 9.89 0.42
C SER A 941 -21.47 8.64 1.20
N PHE A 942 -21.66 8.83 2.49
CA PHE A 942 -22.43 7.94 3.35
C PHE A 942 -23.81 7.69 2.71
N ASP A 943 -24.10 6.44 2.34
CA ASP A 943 -25.47 5.93 2.36
C ASP A 943 -25.49 4.46 2.79
N THR A 944 -26.57 4.06 3.44
CA THR A 944 -26.58 3.06 4.53
C THR A 944 -27.32 1.77 4.19
N THR A 945 -27.58 1.46 2.92
CA THR A 945 -28.70 0.57 2.57
C THR A 945 -28.44 -0.52 1.52
N MET A 946 -27.22 -0.78 1.05
CA MET A 946 -26.98 -1.95 0.17
C MET A 946 -26.05 -3.00 0.81
N SER A 947 -26.61 -4.18 1.05
CA SER A 947 -25.88 -5.41 1.42
C SER A 947 -25.01 -5.89 0.25
N LEU A 948 -23.72 -6.08 0.50
CA LEU A 948 -22.72 -6.46 -0.49
C LEU A 948 -22.44 -7.97 -0.52
N PHE A 949 -23.46 -8.84 -0.49
CA PHE A 949 -23.36 -10.27 -0.85
C PHE A 949 -24.77 -10.82 -1.18
N PRO A 950 -25.00 -11.51 -2.30
CA PRO A 950 -26.11 -12.46 -2.36
C PRO A 950 -25.70 -13.64 -1.47
N ILE A 951 -26.32 -13.74 -0.29
CA ILE A 951 -26.30 -14.96 0.50
C ILE A 951 -27.07 -15.98 -0.34
N VAL A 952 -26.38 -17.00 -0.85
CA VAL A 952 -27.04 -18.23 -1.27
C VAL A 952 -27.62 -18.85 0.00
N ASP A 953 -28.95 -18.78 0.14
CA ASP A 953 -29.66 -19.44 1.23
C ASP A 953 -29.47 -20.95 1.10
N THR A 954 -28.71 -21.55 2.01
CA THR A 954 -28.58 -23.00 2.17
C THR A 954 -29.76 -23.62 2.93
N GLN A 955 -30.97 -23.05 2.78
CA GLN A 955 -32.20 -23.54 3.42
C GLN A 955 -33.34 -23.87 2.45
N ILE A 956 -33.05 -24.14 1.17
CA ILE A 956 -34.02 -24.77 0.26
C ILE A 956 -33.36 -25.99 -0.40
N MET A 957 -33.02 -26.99 0.41
CA MET A 957 -32.82 -28.38 -0.01
C MET A 957 -33.12 -29.28 1.18
N GLY A 958 -34.41 -29.51 1.41
CA GLY A 958 -34.88 -30.39 2.48
C GLY A 958 -36.33 -30.11 2.79
N ASP A 959 -37.23 -30.34 1.82
CA ASP A 959 -38.65 -30.69 2.05
C ASP A 959 -39.48 -30.93 0.76
N GLU A 960 -38.86 -31.29 -0.37
CA GLU A 960 -39.59 -31.72 -1.59
C GLU A 960 -39.18 -33.14 -2.07
N MET A 961 -38.90 -34.07 -1.16
CA MET A 961 -38.72 -35.50 -1.50
C MET A 961 -39.41 -36.47 -0.54
N MET A 962 -40.56 -36.10 0.05
CA MET A 962 -41.37 -37.01 0.88
C MET A 962 -42.88 -36.72 0.76
N ALA A 963 -43.44 -36.74 -0.45
CA ALA A 963 -44.88 -36.98 -0.67
C ALA A 963 -45.16 -37.16 -2.15
N ASN A 964 -45.00 -38.38 -2.66
CA ASN A 964 -45.87 -38.97 -3.68
C ASN A 964 -45.42 -40.41 -3.90
N GLY A 965 -45.86 -41.28 -2.99
CA GLY A 965 -45.82 -42.71 -3.20
C GLY A 965 -46.94 -43.14 -4.15
N VAL A 966 -46.58 -44.12 -5.00
CA VAL A 966 -47.40 -45.27 -5.41
C VAL A 966 -48.48 -45.04 -6.49
N ASN A 967 -48.16 -45.43 -7.73
CA ASN A 967 -48.82 -46.51 -8.49
C ASN A 967 -48.15 -46.69 -9.88
N ASN A 968 -47.55 -47.85 -10.16
CA ASN A 968 -48.03 -48.89 -11.12
C ASN A 968 -48.12 -48.37 -12.57
N GLN A 969 -47.45 -48.94 -13.58
CA GLN A 969 -47.39 -50.36 -13.97
C GLN A 969 -46.35 -50.56 -15.11
N GLU A 970 -45.76 -51.76 -15.12
CA GLU A 970 -45.04 -52.49 -16.20
C GLU A 970 -43.66 -52.00 -16.69
#